data_AF-A0A7W0CFZ1-F1
#
_entry.id   AF-A0A7W0CFZ1-F1
#
_cell.length_a   1.000
_cell.length_b   1.000
_cell.length_c   1.000
_cell.angle_alpha   90.00
_cell.angle_beta   90.00
_cell.angle_gamma   90.00
#
_symmetry.space_group_name_H-M   'P 1'
#
loop_
_entity.id
_entity.type
_entity.pdbx_description
1 polymer ?
#
loop_
_entity_poly.entity_id
_entity_poly.type
_entity_poly.pdbx_seq_one_letter_code
_entity_poly.pdbx_strand_id
1 'polypeptide(L)'
;MNPDLPDHHPPPSVTAALADYRALYERHGVCWGEPWQEYMGEVATSAYLMRPFGYWGHAREDRDLARTVRDALGGAVLDNLPVLRVTPEGSRLEAGTLTVLGDDPVATTLLIDSSVAEPVTVEVDGVPYRVEPGGARLVATTTGMLLPGIDTTGLTRRAAHAALTLRAGLPCRWGVVSEGGQGWWPDGAPPKLDALRRPYFHGDDITLDVPAETLTVSVGRGMEYTVDEVTVTLEPGEHRVVELTPERLYDAAAHGWYGGDLHVHLNWMGDTPASPELAAAAQHGEDLHVLNLVAGNVTSGRVYDLEAFEHWAGRDLPWSDGRHLARMGVEYRNDLLGHCLGFAPDRPPGRWHSGFVDADHPPNAVALEELREAGAVTGYGHPFHTTGDEFGDGRNCASREIVADAALGLVDCLDVLNHSSYEATAAVYRHLIGAGNRLAVSAGTDVVLSQSRRGTSSSPPGWARVYARVDGPLTAGSYGEAIASGRTFATTGPWLELSVNGCGPGETLGLGPGERVRVEVRSIGPEVDQLEIRTASEVVTGPPGLLRATLTITEPTYVVAVAVGGHHPRSLHWAGVYAHSSPVYLDVAGEHVARAEDLAWCLAWLDRLEGLVRAEGRFEHKEQLDAHLALYERAREVYRGRSI
;
A
#
# COMPACT_ATOMS: atom_id res chain seq x y z
N MET A 1 8.80 -18.89 -14.15
CA MET A 1 7.47 -18.83 -14.79
C MET A 1 6.74 -20.11 -14.43
N ASN A 2 5.58 -20.02 -13.79
CA ASN A 2 4.82 -21.21 -13.38
C ASN A 2 4.27 -21.94 -14.64
N PRO A 3 4.63 -23.21 -14.89
CA PRO A 3 4.14 -23.95 -16.05
C PRO A 3 2.64 -24.27 -16.02
N ASP A 4 1.96 -24.06 -14.89
CA ASP A 4 0.51 -24.34 -14.73
C ASP A 4 -0.39 -23.09 -14.89
N LEU A 5 0.18 -21.90 -15.12
CA LEU A 5 -0.61 -20.75 -15.55
C LEU A 5 -0.76 -20.82 -17.07
N PRO A 6 -1.98 -20.80 -17.63
CA PRO A 6 -2.14 -20.83 -19.08
C PRO A 6 -1.43 -19.62 -19.70
N ASP A 7 -0.81 -19.81 -20.87
CA ASP A 7 -0.24 -18.73 -21.69
C ASP A 7 -1.34 -17.72 -22.05
N HIS A 8 -1.58 -16.78 -21.14
CA HIS A 8 -2.58 -15.75 -21.27
C HIS A 8 -1.86 -14.46 -21.63
N HIS A 9 -1.49 -14.34 -22.91
CA HIS A 9 -1.09 -13.04 -23.43
C HIS A 9 -2.19 -12.02 -23.13
N PRO A 10 -1.84 -10.82 -22.62
CA PRO A 10 -2.81 -9.79 -22.32
C PRO A 10 -3.58 -9.43 -23.60
N PRO A 11 -4.86 -9.04 -23.48
CA PRO A 11 -5.64 -8.63 -24.64
C PRO A 11 -4.96 -7.46 -25.36
N PRO A 12 -5.21 -7.26 -26.67
CA PRO A 12 -4.51 -6.24 -27.45
C PRO A 12 -4.60 -4.82 -26.88
N SER A 13 -5.73 -4.45 -26.26
CA SER A 13 -5.90 -3.14 -25.60
C SER A 13 -4.95 -2.96 -24.42
N VAL A 14 -4.82 -3.96 -23.56
CA VAL A 14 -3.92 -3.96 -22.41
C VAL A 14 -2.45 -3.99 -22.85
N THR A 15 -2.14 -4.76 -23.90
CA THR A 15 -0.80 -4.76 -24.50
C THR A 15 -0.41 -3.38 -25.03
N ALA A 16 -1.34 -2.70 -25.71
CA ALA A 16 -1.12 -1.35 -26.22
C ALA A 16 -0.96 -0.32 -25.09
N ALA A 17 -1.77 -0.39 -24.04
CA ALA A 17 -1.65 0.47 -22.86
C ALA A 17 -0.28 0.31 -22.19
N LEU A 18 0.19 -0.93 -22.00
CA LEU A 18 1.50 -1.20 -21.42
C LEU A 18 2.66 -0.65 -22.28
N ALA A 19 2.53 -0.74 -23.62
CA ALA A 19 3.50 -0.13 -24.52
C ALA A 19 3.51 1.41 -24.42
N ASP A 20 2.34 2.03 -24.25
CA ASP A 20 2.24 3.47 -24.02
C ASP A 20 2.89 3.87 -22.69
N TYR A 21 2.65 3.13 -21.60
CA TYR A 21 3.29 3.40 -20.31
C TYR A 21 4.82 3.32 -20.37
N ARG A 22 5.37 2.37 -21.13
CA ARG A 22 6.83 2.30 -21.39
C ARG A 22 7.32 3.52 -22.15
N ALA A 23 6.60 3.95 -23.19
CA ALA A 23 6.94 5.16 -23.94
C ALA A 23 6.85 6.44 -23.08
N LEU A 24 5.90 6.51 -22.14
CA LEU A 24 5.83 7.61 -21.16
C LEU A 24 7.02 7.60 -20.21
N TYR A 25 7.39 6.43 -19.68
CA TYR A 25 8.57 6.29 -18.83
C TYR A 25 9.85 6.73 -19.55
N GLU A 26 10.05 6.26 -20.79
CA GLU A 26 11.22 6.64 -21.60
C GLU A 26 11.29 8.16 -21.85
N ARG A 27 10.14 8.81 -22.02
CA ARG A 27 10.07 10.25 -22.34
C ARG A 27 10.12 11.15 -21.11
N HIS A 28 9.51 10.73 -20.01
CA HIS A 28 9.20 11.59 -18.87
C HIS A 28 9.76 11.05 -17.54
N GLY A 29 10.48 9.94 -17.55
CA GLY A 29 10.96 9.27 -16.34
C GLY A 29 9.80 8.73 -15.51
N VAL A 30 10.05 8.48 -14.23
CA VAL A 30 9.12 7.77 -13.32
C VAL A 30 7.77 8.47 -13.12
N CYS A 31 7.65 9.76 -13.40
CA CYS A 31 6.40 10.50 -13.26
C CYS A 31 5.47 10.38 -14.48
N TRP A 32 5.90 9.74 -15.57
CA TRP A 32 5.10 9.50 -16.79
C TRP A 32 4.45 10.75 -17.42
N GLY A 33 4.96 11.95 -17.11
CA GLY A 33 4.45 13.22 -17.63
C GLY A 33 3.27 13.81 -16.84
N GLU A 34 2.96 13.26 -15.67
CA GLU A 34 1.95 13.82 -14.77
C GLU A 34 2.28 15.28 -14.38
N PRO A 35 1.27 16.16 -14.30
CA PRO A 35 1.45 17.52 -13.82
C PRO A 35 2.09 17.57 -12.43
N TRP A 36 2.98 18.54 -12.24
CA TRP A 36 3.66 18.70 -10.96
C TRP A 36 2.68 19.01 -9.83
N GLN A 37 2.69 18.14 -8.83
CA GLN A 37 2.20 18.39 -7.47
C GLN A 37 3.32 18.02 -6.49
N GLU A 38 3.24 18.45 -5.23
CA GLU A 38 4.32 18.21 -4.26
C GLU A 38 4.66 16.73 -4.10
N TYR A 39 3.63 15.88 -4.13
CA TYR A 39 3.73 14.42 -4.16
C TYR A 39 4.54 13.87 -5.35
N MET A 40 4.54 14.53 -6.52
CA MET A 40 5.36 14.12 -7.67
C MET A 40 6.86 14.25 -7.39
N GLY A 41 7.27 15.14 -6.48
CA GLY A 41 8.66 15.22 -6.03
C GLY A 41 9.10 14.00 -5.23
N GLU A 42 8.20 13.45 -4.39
CA GLU A 42 8.44 12.18 -3.69
C GLU A 42 8.60 11.03 -4.69
N VAL A 43 7.69 10.94 -5.67
CA VAL A 43 7.77 9.94 -6.75
C VAL A 43 9.08 10.05 -7.52
N ALA A 44 9.45 11.27 -7.96
CA ALA A 44 10.66 11.52 -8.73
C ALA A 44 11.94 11.14 -7.99
N THR A 45 11.89 11.06 -6.66
CA THR A 45 13.05 10.75 -5.80
C THR A 45 12.95 9.39 -5.10
N SER A 46 11.91 8.61 -5.39
CA SER A 46 11.61 7.36 -4.67
C SER A 46 12.71 6.31 -4.79
N ALA A 47 13.43 6.32 -5.92
CA ALA A 47 14.60 5.48 -6.15
C ALA A 47 15.71 5.66 -5.10
N TYR A 48 15.73 6.81 -4.41
CA TYR A 48 16.76 7.18 -3.44
C TYR A 48 16.20 7.35 -2.02
N LEU A 49 14.95 7.80 -1.89
CA LEU A 49 14.35 8.20 -0.60
C LEU A 49 13.35 7.17 -0.08
N MET A 50 13.86 5.97 0.17
CA MET A 50 13.18 4.97 1.01
C MET A 50 13.69 5.07 2.46
N ARG A 51 12.91 4.54 3.41
CA ARG A 51 13.31 4.54 4.82
C ARG A 51 14.74 4.00 5.02
N PRO A 52 15.53 4.62 5.91
CA PRO A 52 15.15 5.68 6.86
C PRO A 52 15.11 7.10 6.26
N PHE A 53 15.39 7.27 4.98
CA PHE A 53 15.41 8.59 4.32
C PHE A 53 14.00 8.95 3.86
N GLY A 54 13.57 10.19 4.13
CA GLY A 54 12.22 10.65 3.81
C GLY A 54 12.23 11.93 2.98
N TYR A 55 11.30 12.03 2.02
CA TYR A 55 11.14 13.21 1.18
C TYR A 55 10.55 14.39 1.95
N TRP A 56 9.42 14.19 2.64
CA TRP A 56 8.60 15.28 3.20
C TRP A 56 9.33 16.16 4.22
N GLY A 57 10.29 15.63 4.98
CA GLY A 57 11.10 16.42 5.92
C GLY A 57 12.16 17.32 5.25
N HIS A 58 12.41 17.11 3.95
CA HIS A 58 13.45 17.78 3.16
C HIS A 58 12.91 18.35 1.83
N ALA A 59 11.59 18.30 1.62
CA ALA A 59 10.94 18.89 0.46
C ALA A 59 11.20 20.41 0.46
N ARG A 60 11.45 20.95 -0.74
CA ARG A 60 11.86 22.35 -0.91
C ARG A 60 10.87 23.11 -1.76
N GLU A 61 10.62 24.37 -1.38
CA GLU A 61 9.76 25.28 -2.15
C GLU A 61 10.31 25.55 -3.57
N ASP A 62 11.65 25.58 -3.70
CA ASP A 62 12.36 25.76 -4.98
C ASP A 62 12.34 24.51 -5.88
N ARG A 63 11.83 23.38 -5.37
CA ARG A 63 11.74 22.07 -6.05
C ARG A 63 13.10 21.52 -6.50
N ASP A 64 14.19 21.92 -5.85
CA ASP A 64 15.51 21.35 -6.12
C ASP A 64 15.62 19.92 -5.55
N LEU A 65 15.16 18.96 -6.35
CA LEU A 65 15.13 17.54 -5.97
C LEU A 65 16.52 16.97 -5.68
N ALA A 66 17.57 17.45 -6.35
CA ALA A 66 18.92 16.98 -6.08
C ALA A 66 19.38 17.39 -4.68
N ARG A 67 19.07 18.63 -4.26
CA ARG A 67 19.33 19.09 -2.90
C ARG A 67 18.45 18.40 -1.88
N THR A 68 17.17 18.17 -2.17
CA THR A 68 16.29 17.35 -1.31
C THR A 68 16.88 15.96 -1.09
N VAL A 69 17.32 15.27 -2.15
CA VAL A 69 17.94 13.94 -2.03
C VAL A 69 19.22 14.01 -1.18
N ARG A 70 20.14 14.92 -1.49
CA ARG A 70 21.38 15.10 -0.71
C ARG A 70 21.09 15.35 0.77
N ASP A 71 20.18 16.29 1.08
CA ASP A 71 19.86 16.70 2.43
C ASP A 71 19.20 15.56 3.22
N ALA A 72 18.28 14.84 2.58
CA ALA A 72 17.63 13.68 3.18
C ALA A 72 18.60 12.52 3.44
N LEU A 73 19.58 12.31 2.57
CA LEU A 73 20.61 11.28 2.77
C LEU A 73 21.59 11.63 3.90
N GLY A 74 21.77 12.91 4.22
CA GLY A 74 22.62 13.33 5.34
C GLY A 74 24.07 12.84 5.24
N GLY A 75 24.58 12.65 4.02
CA GLY A 75 25.93 12.10 3.77
C GLY A 75 25.97 10.59 3.55
N ALA A 76 24.85 9.87 3.66
CA ALA A 76 24.78 8.46 3.27
C ALA A 76 25.05 8.27 1.77
N VAL A 77 25.62 7.12 1.43
CA VAL A 77 25.88 6.66 0.06
C VAL A 77 25.05 5.41 -0.16
N LEU A 78 24.25 5.37 -1.23
CA LEU A 78 23.34 4.26 -1.51
C LEU A 78 23.97 3.24 -2.46
N ASP A 79 23.36 2.05 -2.53
CA ASP A 79 23.70 0.97 -3.45
C ASP A 79 23.53 1.38 -4.93
N ASN A 80 22.60 2.31 -5.21
CA ASN A 80 22.25 2.74 -6.56
C ASN A 80 22.58 4.21 -6.85
N LEU A 81 23.30 4.90 -5.96
CA LEU A 81 23.61 6.33 -6.08
C LEU A 81 25.05 6.64 -5.63
N PRO A 82 26.06 6.44 -6.51
CA PRO A 82 27.41 6.97 -6.31
C PRO A 82 27.38 8.49 -6.04
N VAL A 83 28.27 8.97 -5.18
CA VAL A 83 28.31 10.37 -4.77
C VAL A 83 29.69 10.97 -5.06
N LEU A 84 29.76 11.96 -5.94
CA LEU A 84 30.95 12.79 -6.13
C LEU A 84 30.89 13.96 -5.13
N ARG A 85 31.72 13.89 -4.08
CA ARG A 85 31.91 14.99 -3.13
C ARG A 85 32.91 15.98 -3.70
N VAL A 86 32.48 17.22 -3.89
CA VAL A 86 33.34 18.34 -4.33
C VAL A 86 33.56 19.27 -3.13
N THR A 87 34.76 19.24 -2.56
CA THR A 87 35.13 20.04 -1.39
C THR A 87 36.28 21.00 -1.71
N PRO A 88 36.57 22.00 -0.86
CA PRO A 88 37.70 22.90 -1.07
C PRO A 88 39.06 22.18 -1.16
N GLU A 89 39.19 21.00 -0.55
CA GLU A 89 40.40 20.18 -0.54
C GLU A 89 40.55 19.30 -1.79
N GLY A 90 39.48 19.11 -2.56
CA GLY A 90 39.48 18.29 -3.76
C GLY A 90 38.14 17.59 -3.99
N SER A 91 38.09 16.81 -5.07
CA SER A 91 36.92 16.00 -5.41
C SER A 91 37.20 14.52 -5.15
N ARG A 92 36.22 13.78 -4.62
CA ARG A 92 36.32 12.33 -4.39
C ARG A 92 34.99 11.64 -4.68
N LEU A 93 35.06 10.45 -5.28
CA LEU A 93 33.90 9.60 -5.52
C LEU A 93 33.73 8.62 -4.36
N GLU A 94 32.52 8.55 -3.81
CA GLU A 94 32.11 7.61 -2.77
C GLU A 94 31.01 6.71 -3.36
N ALA A 95 31.18 5.40 -3.32
CA ALA A 95 30.21 4.44 -3.82
C ALA A 95 30.37 3.09 -3.13
N GLY A 96 29.27 2.33 -3.03
CA GLY A 96 29.37 0.89 -2.85
C GLY A 96 29.84 0.25 -4.16
N THR A 97 30.82 -0.66 -4.10
CA THR A 97 31.26 -1.41 -5.28
C THR A 97 30.18 -2.41 -5.70
N LEU A 98 29.61 -2.24 -6.89
CA LEU A 98 28.64 -3.15 -7.46
C LEU A 98 29.31 -4.39 -8.03
N THR A 99 28.78 -5.55 -7.69
CA THR A 99 29.22 -6.83 -8.25
C THR A 99 28.53 -7.03 -9.59
N VAL A 100 29.30 -7.29 -10.65
CA VAL A 100 28.78 -7.51 -12.01
C VAL A 100 29.28 -8.85 -12.57
N LEU A 101 28.45 -9.49 -13.41
CA LEU A 101 28.77 -10.76 -14.07
C LEU A 101 29.35 -10.55 -15.48
N GLY A 102 29.03 -9.41 -16.11
CA GLY A 102 29.48 -9.01 -17.43
C GLY A 102 30.37 -7.76 -17.41
N ASP A 103 30.80 -7.35 -18.60
CA ASP A 103 31.60 -6.14 -18.82
C ASP A 103 30.76 -4.91 -19.18
N ASP A 104 29.45 -5.09 -19.37
CA ASP A 104 28.55 -4.01 -19.74
C ASP A 104 28.36 -3.02 -18.57
N PRO A 105 28.49 -1.71 -18.81
CA PRO A 105 28.19 -0.70 -17.82
C PRO A 105 26.75 -0.80 -17.31
N VAL A 106 26.56 -0.71 -16.00
CA VAL A 106 25.25 -0.77 -15.35
C VAL A 106 24.70 0.65 -15.23
N ALA A 107 23.43 0.85 -15.61
CA ALA A 107 22.76 2.15 -15.46
C ALA A 107 22.73 2.60 -13.99
N THR A 108 23.03 3.87 -13.73
CA THR A 108 23.04 4.45 -12.39
C THR A 108 22.78 5.96 -12.44
N THR A 109 22.75 6.61 -11.28
CA THR A 109 22.70 8.07 -11.17
C THR A 109 23.84 8.54 -10.27
N LEU A 110 24.62 9.51 -10.75
CA LEU A 110 25.63 10.18 -9.94
C LEU A 110 25.00 11.36 -9.19
N LEU A 111 25.16 11.39 -7.87
CA LEU A 111 24.91 12.59 -7.07
C LEU A 111 26.21 13.40 -6.97
N ILE A 112 26.24 14.58 -7.58
CA ILE A 112 27.30 15.56 -7.37
C ILE A 112 26.89 16.40 -6.17
N ASP A 113 27.67 16.35 -5.10
CA ASP A 113 27.45 17.11 -3.87
C ASP A 113 28.61 18.09 -3.64
N SER A 114 28.32 19.38 -3.72
CA SER A 114 29.30 20.44 -3.62
C SER A 114 29.19 21.16 -2.28
N SER A 115 30.29 21.22 -1.53
CA SER A 115 30.41 22.04 -0.32
C SER A 115 31.21 23.32 -0.55
N VAL A 116 31.67 23.58 -1.78
CA VAL A 116 32.47 24.77 -2.10
C VAL A 116 31.60 26.03 -2.19
N ALA A 117 32.21 27.17 -1.87
CA ALA A 117 31.55 28.48 -1.81
C ALA A 117 31.37 29.18 -3.17
N GLU A 118 31.94 28.61 -4.23
CA GLU A 118 31.85 29.13 -5.60
C GLU A 118 31.18 28.09 -6.51
N PRO A 119 30.51 28.50 -7.61
CA PRO A 119 29.95 27.56 -8.56
C PRO A 119 31.04 26.67 -9.18
N VAL A 120 30.80 25.37 -9.27
CA VAL A 120 31.72 24.41 -9.89
C VAL A 120 31.11 23.82 -11.14
N THR A 121 31.95 23.48 -12.11
CA THR A 121 31.54 22.69 -13.28
C THR A 121 32.21 21.33 -13.19
N VAL A 122 31.40 20.29 -13.16
CA VAL A 122 31.84 18.90 -13.18
C VAL A 122 31.52 18.32 -14.55
N GLU A 123 32.50 17.76 -15.23
CA GLU A 123 32.28 17.05 -16.49
C GLU A 123 31.98 15.58 -16.20
N VAL A 124 30.86 15.08 -16.72
CA VAL A 124 30.46 13.67 -16.66
C VAL A 124 30.21 13.22 -18.10
N ASP A 125 30.93 12.19 -18.56
CA ASP A 125 30.82 11.66 -19.93
C ASP A 125 30.98 12.73 -21.02
N GLY A 126 31.89 13.69 -20.78
CA GLY A 126 32.15 14.81 -21.70
C GLY A 126 31.11 15.94 -21.66
N VAL A 127 30.09 15.84 -20.79
CA VAL A 127 29.04 16.86 -20.63
C VAL A 127 29.31 17.68 -19.37
N PRO A 128 29.42 19.02 -19.48
CA PRO A 128 29.65 19.89 -18.31
C PRO A 128 28.35 20.16 -17.55
N TYR A 129 28.37 19.88 -16.24
CA TYR A 129 27.29 20.15 -15.31
C TYR A 129 27.71 21.21 -14.29
N ARG A 130 27.03 22.35 -14.33
CA ARG A 130 27.21 23.42 -13.32
C ARG A 130 26.48 23.06 -12.03
N VAL A 131 27.15 23.20 -10.89
CA VAL A 131 26.60 23.07 -9.54
C VAL A 131 26.83 24.38 -8.81
N GLU A 132 25.76 25.00 -8.32
CA GLU A 132 25.83 26.26 -7.57
C GLU A 132 26.53 26.09 -6.21
N PRO A 133 26.98 27.17 -5.55
CA PRO A 133 27.63 27.11 -4.25
C PRO A 133 26.82 26.34 -3.22
N GLY A 134 27.42 25.34 -2.55
CA GLY A 134 26.70 24.49 -1.59
C GLY A 134 25.54 23.68 -2.22
N GLY A 135 25.57 23.49 -3.54
CA GLY A 135 24.52 22.86 -4.34
C GLY A 135 24.69 21.35 -4.52
N ALA A 136 23.70 20.73 -5.14
CA ALA A 136 23.73 19.33 -5.52
C ALA A 136 23.20 19.14 -6.94
N ARG A 137 23.55 18.02 -7.59
CA ARG A 137 23.02 17.67 -8.90
C ARG A 137 22.92 16.16 -9.09
N LEU A 138 21.82 15.68 -9.66
CA LEU A 138 21.64 14.29 -10.06
C LEU A 138 21.91 14.17 -11.56
N VAL A 139 22.74 13.20 -11.97
CA VAL A 139 23.13 12.97 -13.36
C VAL A 139 22.94 11.48 -13.68
N ALA A 140 22.00 11.16 -14.56
CA ALA A 140 21.84 9.81 -15.09
C ALA A 140 23.06 9.42 -15.95
N THR A 141 23.63 8.26 -15.68
CA THR A 141 24.86 7.77 -16.34
C THR A 141 24.96 6.24 -16.14
N THR A 142 26.15 5.65 -16.28
CA THR A 142 26.43 4.24 -16.04
C THR A 142 27.65 4.06 -15.13
N THR A 143 27.90 2.86 -14.64
CA THR A 143 29.13 2.54 -13.89
C THR A 143 30.41 2.68 -14.72
N GLY A 144 30.29 2.81 -16.05
CA GLY A 144 31.38 3.12 -16.97
C GLY A 144 31.64 4.63 -17.14
N MET A 145 31.05 5.48 -16.29
CA MET A 145 31.15 6.93 -16.39
C MET A 145 32.60 7.44 -16.42
N LEU A 146 32.82 8.49 -17.19
CA LEU A 146 34.08 9.22 -17.25
C LEU A 146 33.99 10.49 -16.40
N LEU A 147 34.84 10.57 -15.37
CA LEU A 147 35.01 11.72 -14.50
C LEU A 147 36.48 12.19 -14.55
N PRO A 148 36.80 13.32 -15.19
CA PRO A 148 38.18 13.76 -15.32
C PRO A 148 38.92 13.91 -13.98
N GLY A 149 40.02 13.18 -13.82
CA GLY A 149 40.85 13.20 -12.61
C GLY A 149 40.30 12.40 -11.43
N ILE A 150 39.20 11.67 -11.61
CA ILE A 150 38.57 10.83 -10.58
C ILE A 150 38.62 9.37 -11.05
N ASP A 151 39.07 8.48 -10.17
CA ASP A 151 39.09 7.04 -10.43
C ASP A 151 37.67 6.45 -10.25
N THR A 152 37.11 5.93 -11.33
CA THR A 152 35.79 5.28 -11.36
C THR A 152 35.89 3.75 -11.41
N THR A 153 37.11 3.18 -11.45
CA THR A 153 37.31 1.73 -11.59
C THR A 153 36.78 0.93 -10.40
N GLY A 154 36.65 1.55 -9.23
CA GLY A 154 36.09 0.94 -8.02
C GLY A 154 34.55 0.88 -7.97
N LEU A 155 33.84 1.46 -8.95
CA LEU A 155 32.37 1.43 -8.99
C LEU A 155 31.83 0.01 -9.19
N THR A 156 32.59 -0.84 -9.87
CA THR A 156 32.21 -2.24 -10.08
C THR A 156 33.36 -3.18 -9.77
N ARG A 157 33.02 -4.42 -9.39
CA ARG A 157 33.93 -5.55 -9.41
C ARG A 157 33.33 -6.66 -10.25
N ARG A 158 34.17 -7.31 -11.05
CA ARG A 158 33.77 -8.51 -11.77
C ARG A 158 33.77 -9.71 -10.82
N ALA A 159 32.69 -10.47 -10.81
CA ALA A 159 32.64 -11.78 -10.19
C ALA A 159 32.65 -12.88 -11.25
N ALA A 160 33.13 -14.07 -10.87
CA ALA A 160 32.90 -15.25 -11.68
C ALA A 160 31.40 -15.57 -11.67
N HIS A 161 30.91 -16.08 -12.80
CA HIS A 161 29.50 -16.44 -12.98
C HIS A 161 29.18 -17.77 -12.28
N ALA A 162 27.98 -17.86 -11.70
CA ALA A 162 27.31 -19.07 -11.24
C ALA A 162 25.80 -18.93 -11.48
N ALA A 163 25.05 -20.02 -11.30
CA ALA A 163 23.60 -20.02 -11.45
C ALA A 163 22.90 -20.68 -10.25
N LEU A 164 21.76 -20.13 -9.86
CA LEU A 164 20.84 -20.73 -8.89
C LEU A 164 19.53 -21.10 -9.57
N THR A 165 18.99 -22.27 -9.24
CA THR A 165 17.57 -22.59 -9.47
C THR A 165 16.87 -22.66 -8.12
N LEU A 166 15.83 -21.84 -7.95
CA LEU A 166 15.05 -21.74 -6.71
C LEU A 166 13.75 -22.53 -6.86
N ARG A 167 13.50 -23.45 -5.92
CA ARG A 167 12.32 -24.32 -5.94
C ARG A 167 11.72 -24.47 -4.54
N ALA A 168 10.44 -24.15 -4.42
CA ALA A 168 9.62 -24.41 -3.25
C ALA A 168 8.54 -25.47 -3.52
N GLY A 169 8.30 -25.82 -4.78
CA GLY A 169 7.20 -26.70 -5.20
C GLY A 169 5.84 -26.01 -5.24
N LEU A 170 5.84 -24.69 -5.11
CA LEU A 170 4.71 -23.78 -5.19
C LEU A 170 5.24 -22.34 -5.37
N PRO A 171 4.48 -21.41 -5.99
CA PRO A 171 4.94 -20.03 -6.17
C PRO A 171 5.30 -19.35 -4.86
N CYS A 172 6.47 -18.72 -4.74
CA CYS A 172 6.86 -18.00 -3.53
C CYS A 172 7.44 -16.63 -3.87
N ARG A 173 7.53 -15.76 -2.86
CA ARG A 173 8.45 -14.62 -2.88
C ARG A 173 9.84 -15.10 -2.53
N TRP A 174 10.80 -14.80 -3.39
CA TRP A 174 12.22 -15.10 -3.20
C TRP A 174 13.02 -13.82 -3.03
N GLY A 175 14.07 -13.86 -2.22
CA GLY A 175 15.12 -12.85 -2.17
C GLY A 175 16.49 -13.52 -2.30
N VAL A 176 17.39 -12.91 -3.08
CA VAL A 176 18.78 -13.38 -3.22
C VAL A 176 19.71 -12.20 -3.02
N VAL A 177 20.60 -12.29 -2.04
CA VAL A 177 21.51 -11.20 -1.68
C VAL A 177 22.95 -11.70 -1.52
N SER A 178 23.90 -10.93 -2.02
CA SER A 178 25.32 -11.08 -1.67
C SER A 178 25.59 -10.59 -0.24
N GLU A 179 26.74 -10.98 0.36
CA GLU A 179 27.16 -10.50 1.70
C GLU A 179 27.21 -8.96 1.81
N GLY A 180 27.44 -8.24 0.71
CA GLY A 180 27.41 -6.78 0.65
C GLY A 180 26.01 -6.16 0.58
N GLY A 181 24.94 -6.97 0.62
CA GLY A 181 23.55 -6.51 0.55
C GLY A 181 23.01 -6.25 -0.87
N GLN A 182 23.81 -6.49 -1.91
CA GLN A 182 23.36 -6.37 -3.30
C GLN A 182 22.36 -7.48 -3.63
N GLY A 183 21.19 -7.09 -4.17
CA GLY A 183 20.18 -8.03 -4.66
C GLY A 183 20.50 -8.62 -6.03
N TRP A 184 19.95 -9.81 -6.26
CA TRP A 184 20.01 -10.52 -7.54
C TRP A 184 18.59 -10.94 -7.96
N TRP A 185 18.31 -10.81 -9.25
CA TRP A 185 16.99 -11.07 -9.83
C TRP A 185 17.12 -11.95 -11.07
N PRO A 186 16.10 -12.75 -11.40
CA PRO A 186 16.01 -13.43 -12.69
C PRO A 186 15.98 -12.44 -13.85
N ASP A 187 16.43 -12.89 -15.02
CA ASP A 187 16.36 -12.09 -16.24
C ASP A 187 14.92 -11.60 -16.52
N GLY A 188 14.78 -10.30 -16.76
CA GLY A 188 13.51 -9.65 -17.04
C GLY A 188 12.63 -9.38 -15.82
N ALA A 189 13.01 -9.83 -14.62
CA ALA A 189 12.30 -9.46 -13.39
C ALA A 189 12.63 -8.00 -12.99
N PRO A 190 11.63 -7.21 -12.56
CA PRO A 190 11.89 -5.87 -12.07
C PRO A 190 12.73 -5.94 -10.77
N PRO A 191 13.69 -5.02 -10.55
CA PRO A 191 14.59 -5.04 -9.40
C PRO A 191 13.91 -4.49 -8.13
N LYS A 192 12.83 -5.16 -7.72
CA LYS A 192 11.92 -4.75 -6.64
C LYS A 192 12.60 -4.79 -5.28
N LEU A 193 12.38 -3.75 -4.48
CA LEU A 193 12.68 -3.68 -3.06
C LEU A 193 11.40 -3.48 -2.25
N ASP A 194 11.27 -4.21 -1.14
CA ASP A 194 10.20 -3.97 -0.16
C ASP A 194 10.49 -2.75 0.73
N ALA A 195 9.56 -2.40 1.62
CA ALA A 195 9.69 -1.27 2.54
C ALA A 195 10.91 -1.35 3.47
N LEU A 196 11.46 -2.55 3.70
CA LEU A 196 12.66 -2.81 4.49
C LEU A 196 13.92 -2.89 3.61
N ARG A 197 13.81 -2.50 2.33
CA ARG A 197 14.86 -2.54 1.31
C ARG A 197 15.38 -3.94 1.00
N ARG A 198 14.56 -4.97 1.21
CA ARG A 198 14.92 -6.35 0.83
C ARG A 198 14.56 -6.58 -0.63
N PRO A 199 15.49 -7.11 -1.44
CA PRO A 199 15.19 -7.44 -2.83
C PRO A 199 14.28 -8.64 -2.89
N TYR A 200 13.31 -8.60 -3.81
CA TYR A 200 12.41 -9.71 -4.00
C TYR A 200 11.96 -9.89 -5.46
N PHE A 201 11.47 -11.10 -5.76
CA PHE A 201 10.73 -11.46 -6.97
C PHE A 201 9.83 -12.67 -6.67
N HIS A 202 8.93 -13.03 -7.58
CA HIS A 202 7.94 -14.10 -7.36
C HIS A 202 8.02 -15.24 -8.36
N GLY A 203 7.76 -16.45 -7.86
CA GLY A 203 7.44 -17.65 -8.64
C GLY A 203 8.07 -18.93 -8.07
N ASP A 204 8.16 -19.96 -8.90
CA ASP A 204 8.73 -21.27 -8.55
C ASP A 204 9.47 -21.86 -9.75
N ASP A 205 10.44 -22.72 -9.46
CA ASP A 205 11.37 -23.31 -10.43
C ASP A 205 12.01 -22.23 -11.34
N ILE A 206 12.57 -21.20 -10.71
CA ILE A 206 13.15 -20.04 -11.38
C ILE A 206 14.67 -20.14 -11.34
N THR A 207 15.31 -19.91 -12.49
CA THR A 207 16.77 -19.82 -12.59
C THR A 207 17.20 -18.37 -12.71
N LEU A 208 18.26 -18.01 -12.01
CA LEU A 208 18.90 -16.69 -12.09
C LEU A 208 20.42 -16.81 -12.07
N ASP A 209 21.07 -15.91 -12.80
CA ASP A 209 22.51 -15.76 -12.81
C ASP A 209 22.96 -14.94 -11.60
N VAL A 210 24.01 -15.42 -10.94
CA VAL A 210 24.52 -14.88 -9.69
C VAL A 210 26.05 -14.92 -9.65
N PRO A 211 26.70 -14.19 -8.74
CA PRO A 211 28.13 -14.29 -8.56
C PRO A 211 28.48 -15.61 -7.84
N ALA A 212 29.61 -16.19 -8.23
CA ALA A 212 30.23 -17.31 -7.56
C ALA A 212 30.85 -16.86 -6.22
N GLU A 213 30.00 -16.69 -5.21
CA GLU A 213 30.36 -16.27 -3.86
C GLU A 213 29.33 -16.76 -2.84
N THR A 214 29.45 -16.29 -1.60
CA THR A 214 28.44 -16.54 -0.56
C THR A 214 27.22 -15.65 -0.77
N LEU A 215 26.06 -16.29 -0.89
CA LEU A 215 24.75 -15.66 -1.07
C LEU A 215 23.81 -16.11 0.04
N THR A 216 22.93 -15.21 0.48
CA THR A 216 21.76 -15.55 1.28
C THR A 216 20.53 -15.60 0.38
N VAL A 217 19.84 -16.73 0.40
CA VAL A 217 18.58 -16.97 -0.30
C VAL A 217 17.47 -17.01 0.74
N SER A 218 16.43 -16.20 0.56
CA SER A 218 15.23 -16.19 1.40
C SER A 218 13.99 -16.58 0.60
N VAL A 219 13.04 -17.23 1.26
CA VAL A 219 11.74 -17.60 0.70
C VAL A 219 10.62 -17.22 1.66
N GLY A 220 9.53 -16.69 1.14
CA GLY A 220 8.29 -16.43 1.89
C GLY A 220 7.07 -16.54 1.00
N ARG A 221 5.88 -16.58 1.62
CA ARG A 221 4.60 -16.69 0.91
C ARG A 221 3.50 -15.95 1.68
N GLY A 222 3.51 -14.63 1.67
CA GLY A 222 2.56 -13.82 2.44
C GLY A 222 2.67 -13.98 3.96
N MET A 223 1.64 -13.51 4.66
CA MET A 223 1.61 -13.47 6.13
C MET A 223 1.22 -14.81 6.80
N GLU A 224 0.63 -15.75 6.05
CA GLU A 224 0.23 -17.06 6.59
C GLU A 224 1.40 -18.04 6.74
N TYR A 225 2.60 -17.67 6.31
CA TYR A 225 3.77 -18.54 6.27
C TYR A 225 4.96 -17.91 6.98
N THR A 226 5.96 -18.74 7.29
CA THR A 226 7.29 -18.29 7.72
C THR A 226 8.03 -17.58 6.58
N VAL A 227 9.13 -16.93 6.94
CA VAL A 227 10.16 -16.54 5.98
C VAL A 227 11.40 -17.33 6.39
N ASP A 228 11.85 -18.19 5.49
CA ASP A 228 12.98 -19.09 5.73
C ASP A 228 14.18 -18.63 4.91
N GLU A 229 15.39 -18.83 5.44
CA GLU A 229 16.62 -18.38 4.81
C GLU A 229 17.68 -19.49 4.82
N VAL A 230 18.49 -19.52 3.77
CA VAL A 230 19.67 -20.38 3.66
C VAL A 230 20.83 -19.63 3.04
N THR A 231 22.03 -19.88 3.55
CA THR A 231 23.27 -19.37 2.96
C THR A 231 23.91 -20.43 2.08
N VAL A 232 24.28 -20.05 0.87
CA VAL A 232 24.97 -20.93 -0.09
C VAL A 232 26.26 -20.27 -0.56
N THR A 233 27.35 -21.02 -0.60
CA THR A 233 28.61 -20.60 -1.22
C THR A 233 28.76 -21.32 -2.55
N LEU A 234 28.93 -20.56 -3.64
CA LEU A 234 29.00 -21.06 -5.01
C LEU A 234 30.42 -20.97 -5.57
N GLU A 235 30.81 -21.99 -6.33
CA GLU A 235 32.06 -22.00 -7.09
C GLU A 235 31.87 -21.43 -8.51
N PRO A 236 32.93 -20.93 -9.17
CA PRO A 236 32.87 -20.48 -10.55
C PRO A 236 32.30 -21.52 -11.52
N GLY A 237 31.26 -21.14 -12.26
CA GLY A 237 30.55 -21.98 -13.23
C GLY A 237 29.61 -23.01 -12.60
N GLU A 238 29.43 -23.00 -11.28
CA GLU A 238 28.50 -23.88 -10.60
C GLU A 238 27.05 -23.52 -10.93
N HIS A 239 26.22 -24.54 -11.14
CA HIS A 239 24.77 -24.43 -11.13
C HIS A 239 24.23 -25.23 -9.94
N ARG A 240 23.59 -24.56 -8.99
CA ARG A 240 23.02 -25.17 -7.78
C ARG A 240 21.51 -25.01 -7.72
N VAL A 241 20.81 -26.08 -7.36
CA VAL A 241 19.38 -26.04 -7.02
C VAL A 241 19.23 -25.81 -5.51
N VAL A 242 18.44 -24.82 -5.12
CA VAL A 242 18.06 -24.55 -3.74
C VAL A 242 16.60 -24.92 -3.57
N GLU A 243 16.36 -25.99 -2.82
CA GLU A 243 15.02 -26.43 -2.44
C GLU A 243 14.70 -25.90 -1.05
N LEU A 244 13.76 -24.94 -0.97
CA LEU A 244 13.37 -24.29 0.28
C LEU A 244 11.89 -23.91 0.20
N THR A 245 11.09 -24.41 1.13
CA THR A 245 9.63 -24.20 1.16
C THR A 245 9.24 -23.63 2.52
N PRO A 246 8.59 -22.45 2.57
CA PRO A 246 8.22 -21.84 3.85
C PRO A 246 7.13 -22.65 4.56
N GLU A 247 7.20 -22.74 5.88
CA GLU A 247 6.19 -23.41 6.71
C GLU A 247 4.93 -22.54 6.81
N ARG A 248 3.74 -23.17 6.71
CA ARG A 248 2.47 -22.48 6.95
C ARG A 248 2.20 -22.36 8.45
N LEU A 249 2.03 -21.13 8.94
CA LEU A 249 1.71 -20.80 10.33
C LEU A 249 0.23 -20.97 10.66
N TYR A 250 -0.66 -20.64 9.72
CA TYR A 250 -2.10 -20.82 9.83
C TYR A 250 -2.73 -21.03 8.44
N ASP A 251 -3.88 -21.71 8.38
CA ASP A 251 -4.63 -21.91 7.13
C ASP A 251 -5.99 -21.24 7.22
N ALA A 252 -6.05 -19.94 6.90
CA ALA A 252 -7.28 -19.17 7.05
C ALA A 252 -8.39 -19.68 6.14
N ALA A 253 -8.05 -20.00 4.88
CA ALA A 253 -8.99 -20.47 3.88
C ALA A 253 -9.64 -21.81 4.28
N ALA A 254 -8.90 -22.70 4.95
CA ALA A 254 -9.46 -23.93 5.50
C ALA A 254 -10.55 -23.69 6.57
N HIS A 255 -10.60 -22.49 7.15
CA HIS A 255 -11.61 -22.05 8.11
C HIS A 255 -12.60 -21.04 7.52
N GLY A 256 -12.66 -20.91 6.18
CA GLY A 256 -13.59 -20.01 5.49
C GLY A 256 -13.18 -18.54 5.51
N TRP A 257 -11.96 -18.22 5.95
CA TRP A 257 -11.44 -16.86 5.97
C TRP A 257 -10.49 -16.62 4.80
N TYR A 258 -10.79 -15.63 3.98
CA TYR A 258 -9.97 -15.30 2.82
C TYR A 258 -9.36 -13.91 2.99
N GLY A 259 -8.04 -13.84 2.91
CA GLY A 259 -7.26 -12.60 3.04
C GLY A 259 -7.13 -11.88 1.70
N GLY A 260 -7.53 -10.62 1.64
CA GLY A 260 -7.50 -9.79 0.44
C GLY A 260 -6.77 -8.48 0.63
N ASP A 261 -6.26 -7.94 -0.47
CA ASP A 261 -5.75 -6.58 -0.58
C ASP A 261 -6.65 -5.83 -1.56
N LEU A 262 -7.42 -4.89 -1.03
CA LEU A 262 -8.47 -4.24 -1.81
C LEU A 262 -7.95 -3.04 -2.61
N HIS A 263 -6.70 -2.62 -2.42
CA HIS A 263 -6.16 -1.44 -3.09
C HIS A 263 -4.74 -1.71 -3.59
N VAL A 264 -4.66 -2.24 -4.82
CA VAL A 264 -3.39 -2.45 -5.52
C VAL A 264 -3.48 -1.82 -6.90
N HIS A 265 -2.54 -0.95 -7.25
CA HIS A 265 -2.37 -0.46 -8.60
C HIS A 265 -1.47 -1.40 -9.39
N LEU A 266 -1.90 -1.78 -10.60
CA LEU A 266 -1.01 -2.46 -11.53
C LEU A 266 -0.03 -1.43 -12.14
N ASN A 267 -0.55 -0.39 -12.77
CA ASN A 267 0.19 0.74 -13.31
C ASN A 267 -0.35 2.05 -12.74
N TRP A 268 0.50 2.80 -12.06
CA TRP A 268 0.17 4.12 -11.53
C TRP A 268 1.46 4.91 -11.32
N MET A 269 2.05 5.36 -12.43
CA MET A 269 3.43 5.88 -12.53
C MET A 269 4.52 4.92 -11.99
N GLY A 270 5.80 5.22 -12.23
CA GLY A 270 6.92 4.39 -11.75
C GLY A 270 7.97 4.02 -12.80
N ASP A 271 8.92 3.18 -12.40
CA ASP A 271 10.11 2.82 -13.18
C ASP A 271 9.96 1.51 -13.97
N THR A 272 8.92 0.74 -13.68
CA THR A 272 8.76 -0.63 -14.19
C THR A 272 7.33 -0.89 -14.62
N PRO A 273 6.82 -0.29 -15.73
CA PRO A 273 5.47 -0.55 -16.23
C PRO A 273 5.12 -2.04 -16.17
N ALA A 274 4.09 -2.37 -15.39
CA ALA A 274 3.82 -3.70 -14.90
C ALA A 274 2.84 -4.43 -15.82
N SER A 275 3.15 -5.70 -16.10
CA SER A 275 2.28 -6.56 -16.88
C SER A 275 1.32 -7.36 -15.99
N PRO A 276 0.18 -7.83 -16.52
CA PRO A 276 -0.72 -8.69 -15.76
C PRO A 276 -0.06 -9.97 -15.22
N GLU A 277 0.95 -10.50 -15.91
CA GLU A 277 1.74 -11.66 -15.44
C GLU A 277 2.53 -11.34 -14.17
N LEU A 278 3.01 -10.10 -14.00
CA LEU A 278 3.66 -9.68 -12.75
C LEU A 278 2.66 -9.67 -11.59
N ALA A 279 1.44 -9.19 -11.81
CA ALA A 279 0.37 -9.25 -10.81
C ALA A 279 -0.03 -10.68 -10.46
N ALA A 280 -0.16 -11.55 -11.47
CA ALA A 280 -0.42 -12.97 -11.27
C ALA A 280 0.68 -13.63 -10.43
N ALA A 281 1.95 -13.41 -10.79
CA ALA A 281 3.09 -13.95 -10.05
C ALA A 281 3.11 -13.45 -8.60
N ALA A 282 2.83 -12.16 -8.37
CA ALA A 282 2.78 -11.58 -7.04
C ALA A 282 1.63 -12.15 -6.20
N GLN A 283 0.41 -12.22 -6.73
CA GLN A 283 -0.73 -12.78 -6.01
C GLN A 283 -0.50 -14.23 -5.61
N HIS A 284 -0.10 -15.05 -6.58
CA HIS A 284 0.15 -16.47 -6.34
C HIS A 284 1.35 -16.66 -5.42
N GLY A 285 2.42 -15.88 -5.58
CA GLY A 285 3.63 -15.95 -4.75
C GLY A 285 3.42 -15.51 -3.30
N GLU A 286 2.42 -14.67 -3.03
CA GLU A 286 2.06 -14.23 -1.69
C GLU A 286 0.90 -15.04 -1.06
N ASP A 287 0.32 -16.03 -1.74
CA ASP A 287 -0.94 -16.70 -1.31
C ASP A 287 -2.02 -15.67 -0.97
N LEU A 288 -2.14 -14.64 -1.81
CA LEU A 288 -3.12 -13.58 -1.64
C LEU A 288 -4.46 -14.04 -2.22
N HIS A 289 -5.37 -14.44 -1.33
CA HIS A 289 -6.65 -15.03 -1.72
C HIS A 289 -7.51 -14.08 -2.55
N VAL A 290 -7.50 -12.77 -2.28
CA VAL A 290 -8.22 -11.77 -3.08
C VAL A 290 -7.29 -10.62 -3.46
N LEU A 291 -7.14 -10.37 -4.77
CA LEU A 291 -6.43 -9.22 -5.32
C LEU A 291 -7.43 -8.30 -6.03
N ASN A 292 -7.52 -7.03 -5.60
CA ASN A 292 -8.29 -6.01 -6.30
C ASN A 292 -7.34 -5.02 -6.99
N LEU A 293 -7.24 -5.10 -8.32
CA LEU A 293 -6.44 -4.18 -9.13
C LEU A 293 -7.25 -2.93 -9.44
N VAL A 294 -6.93 -1.81 -8.80
CA VAL A 294 -7.68 -0.56 -8.92
C VAL A 294 -7.20 0.29 -10.09
N ALA A 295 -8.13 0.67 -10.96
CA ALA A 295 -7.92 1.72 -11.97
C ALA A 295 -8.21 3.09 -11.34
N GLY A 296 -7.38 4.09 -11.66
CA GLY A 296 -7.46 5.44 -11.05
C GLY A 296 -6.53 6.45 -11.72
N ASN A 297 -6.77 7.74 -11.50
CA ASN A 297 -5.91 8.82 -11.99
C ASN A 297 -4.80 9.17 -11.00
N VAL A 298 -3.78 9.94 -11.39
CA VAL A 298 -2.67 10.38 -10.50
C VAL A 298 -2.83 11.86 -10.13
N THR A 299 -2.50 12.79 -11.04
CA THR A 299 -2.72 14.23 -10.85
C THR A 299 -3.42 14.89 -12.05
N SER A 300 -3.39 14.25 -13.21
CA SER A 300 -4.14 14.62 -14.41
C SER A 300 -5.50 13.90 -14.50
N GLY A 301 -6.25 14.16 -15.58
CA GLY A 301 -7.46 13.41 -15.92
C GLY A 301 -7.21 12.04 -16.57
N ARG A 302 -5.95 11.60 -16.68
CA ARG A 302 -5.61 10.28 -17.22
C ARG A 302 -5.90 9.20 -16.18
N VAL A 303 -6.71 8.22 -16.56
CA VAL A 303 -6.99 7.02 -15.75
C VAL A 303 -6.08 5.89 -16.19
N TYR A 304 -5.28 5.35 -15.29
CA TYR A 304 -4.40 4.22 -15.56
C TYR A 304 -5.16 2.90 -15.39
N ASP A 305 -4.75 1.91 -16.18
CA ASP A 305 -5.37 0.58 -16.30
C ASP A 305 -6.86 0.57 -16.70
N LEU A 306 -7.34 1.65 -17.30
CA LEU A 306 -8.70 1.74 -17.83
C LEU A 306 -8.98 0.63 -18.86
N GLU A 307 -8.03 0.35 -19.75
CA GLU A 307 -8.18 -0.67 -20.78
C GLU A 307 -8.26 -2.09 -20.19
N ALA A 308 -7.56 -2.33 -19.08
CA ALA A 308 -7.65 -3.57 -18.32
C ALA A 308 -9.02 -3.68 -17.64
N PHE A 309 -9.47 -2.59 -17.03
CA PHE A 309 -10.78 -2.51 -16.40
C PHE A 309 -11.89 -2.78 -17.42
N GLU A 310 -11.94 -2.01 -18.52
CA GLU A 310 -12.97 -2.15 -19.56
C GLU A 310 -12.99 -3.56 -20.15
N HIS A 311 -11.82 -4.19 -20.28
CA HIS A 311 -11.75 -5.56 -20.72
C HIS A 311 -12.35 -6.49 -19.66
N TRP A 312 -11.88 -6.48 -18.41
CA TRP A 312 -12.25 -7.50 -17.41
C TRP A 312 -13.39 -7.12 -16.46
N ALA A 313 -14.11 -6.02 -16.69
CA ALA A 313 -15.24 -5.61 -15.86
C ALA A 313 -16.26 -6.76 -15.64
N GLY A 314 -16.67 -6.95 -14.38
CA GLY A 314 -17.58 -8.03 -13.97
C GLY A 314 -17.03 -9.46 -14.08
N ARG A 315 -15.75 -9.63 -14.45
CA ARG A 315 -15.14 -10.95 -14.66
C ARG A 315 -13.92 -11.14 -13.76
N ASP A 316 -13.69 -12.39 -13.41
CA ASP A 316 -12.46 -12.78 -12.73
C ASP A 316 -11.29 -12.65 -13.71
N LEU A 317 -10.16 -12.15 -13.22
CA LEU A 317 -8.95 -12.01 -14.01
C LEU A 317 -8.38 -13.41 -14.36
N PRO A 318 -7.67 -13.57 -15.49
CA PRO A 318 -7.35 -14.88 -16.06
C PRO A 318 -6.51 -15.83 -15.20
N TRP A 319 -5.83 -15.32 -14.17
CA TRP A 319 -5.05 -16.11 -13.23
C TRP A 319 -5.79 -16.44 -11.93
N SER A 320 -7.09 -16.13 -11.84
CA SER A 320 -7.94 -16.58 -10.74
C SER A 320 -8.14 -18.10 -10.80
N ASP A 321 -8.24 -18.74 -9.65
CA ASP A 321 -8.48 -20.17 -9.49
C ASP A 321 -9.45 -20.45 -8.33
N GLY A 322 -9.57 -21.71 -7.89
CA GLY A 322 -10.49 -22.09 -6.81
C GLY A 322 -10.12 -21.54 -5.41
N ARG A 323 -8.93 -20.97 -5.25
CA ARG A 323 -8.39 -20.43 -3.99
C ARG A 323 -8.06 -18.94 -4.08
N HIS A 324 -7.74 -18.44 -5.27
CA HIS A 324 -7.31 -17.08 -5.54
C HIS A 324 -8.29 -16.38 -6.48
N LEU A 325 -8.85 -15.27 -6.04
CA LEU A 325 -9.74 -14.40 -6.81
C LEU A 325 -8.99 -13.11 -7.16
N ALA A 326 -9.01 -12.72 -8.42
CA ALA A 326 -8.46 -11.46 -8.87
C ALA A 326 -9.51 -10.68 -9.66
N ARG A 327 -9.71 -9.40 -9.33
CA ARG A 327 -10.73 -8.54 -9.94
C ARG A 327 -10.14 -7.18 -10.28
N MET A 328 -10.73 -6.54 -11.28
CA MET A 328 -10.57 -5.10 -11.48
C MET A 328 -11.46 -4.36 -10.48
N GLY A 329 -10.93 -3.28 -9.92
CA GLY A 329 -11.57 -2.38 -8.98
C GLY A 329 -11.35 -0.92 -9.37
N VAL A 330 -11.85 -0.01 -8.54
CA VAL A 330 -11.80 1.43 -8.78
C VAL A 330 -11.19 2.12 -7.57
N GLU A 331 -10.26 3.04 -7.83
CA GLU A 331 -9.96 4.14 -6.91
C GLU A 331 -10.55 5.42 -7.53
N TYR A 332 -11.71 5.86 -7.04
CA TYR A 332 -12.29 7.14 -7.41
C TYR A 332 -11.69 8.22 -6.54
N ARG A 333 -11.15 9.28 -7.14
CA ARG A 333 -10.28 10.21 -6.40
C ARG A 333 -10.82 11.63 -6.40
N ASN A 334 -10.66 12.32 -5.26
CA ASN A 334 -10.78 13.76 -5.12
C ASN A 334 -9.71 14.27 -4.12
N ASP A 335 -8.96 15.29 -4.50
CA ASP A 335 -7.83 15.83 -3.71
C ASP A 335 -8.24 16.65 -2.46
N LEU A 336 -9.53 16.95 -2.32
CA LEU A 336 -10.12 17.66 -1.17
C LEU A 336 -10.98 16.75 -0.27
N LEU A 337 -11.76 15.83 -0.86
CA LEU A 337 -12.83 15.07 -0.20
C LEU A 337 -12.43 13.64 0.19
N GLY A 338 -11.41 13.08 -0.48
CA GLY A 338 -10.93 11.73 -0.23
C GLY A 338 -10.99 10.81 -1.44
N HIS A 339 -10.40 9.63 -1.28
CA HIS A 339 -10.39 8.59 -2.30
C HIS A 339 -11.32 7.44 -1.92
N CYS A 340 -12.28 7.15 -2.79
CA CYS A 340 -13.22 6.06 -2.63
C CYS A 340 -12.69 4.80 -3.33
N LEU A 341 -12.89 3.68 -2.65
CA LEU A 341 -12.58 2.34 -3.14
C LEU A 341 -13.86 1.67 -3.66
N GLY A 342 -13.76 0.99 -4.80
CA GLY A 342 -14.75 0.06 -5.32
C GLY A 342 -14.16 -1.31 -5.57
N PHE A 343 -14.66 -2.34 -4.86
CA PHE A 343 -14.25 -3.73 -5.08
C PHE A 343 -15.18 -4.43 -6.07
N ALA A 344 -14.57 -5.02 -7.11
CA ALA A 344 -15.18 -5.94 -8.07
C ALA A 344 -16.49 -5.48 -8.77
N PRO A 345 -16.67 -4.21 -9.17
CA PRO A 345 -17.85 -3.78 -9.93
C PRO A 345 -18.08 -4.59 -11.21
N ASP A 346 -19.36 -4.75 -11.58
CA ASP A 346 -19.80 -5.50 -12.75
C ASP A 346 -19.63 -4.73 -14.06
N ARG A 347 -19.45 -3.41 -13.99
CA ARG A 347 -19.26 -2.50 -15.13
C ARG A 347 -18.39 -1.30 -14.75
N PRO A 348 -17.75 -0.63 -15.72
CA PRO A 348 -17.04 0.63 -15.45
C PRO A 348 -17.97 1.71 -14.90
N PRO A 349 -17.50 2.55 -13.95
CA PRO A 349 -18.23 3.73 -13.52
C PRO A 349 -18.30 4.77 -14.65
N GLY A 350 -19.25 5.70 -14.56
CA GLY A 350 -19.32 6.82 -15.50
C GLY A 350 -18.26 7.89 -15.24
N ARG A 351 -17.62 7.84 -14.06
CA ARG A 351 -16.67 8.82 -13.55
C ARG A 351 -15.54 8.14 -12.78
N TRP A 352 -14.36 8.72 -12.87
CA TRP A 352 -13.14 8.16 -12.27
C TRP A 352 -12.49 9.09 -11.24
N HIS A 353 -12.82 10.38 -11.30
CA HIS A 353 -12.35 11.38 -10.35
C HIS A 353 -13.22 12.63 -10.42
N SER A 354 -13.04 13.49 -9.42
CA SER A 354 -13.39 14.91 -9.43
C SER A 354 -12.24 15.70 -8.76
N GLY A 355 -12.27 17.03 -8.81
CA GLY A 355 -11.16 17.82 -8.30
C GLY A 355 -9.90 17.66 -9.16
N PHE A 356 -8.72 17.75 -8.55
CA PHE A 356 -7.40 17.80 -9.23
C PHE A 356 -7.27 18.92 -10.26
N VAL A 357 -7.59 18.67 -11.52
CA VAL A 357 -7.59 19.66 -12.60
C VAL A 357 -9.01 20.15 -12.94
N ASP A 358 -10.03 19.45 -12.42
CA ASP A 358 -11.45 19.70 -12.65
C ASP A 358 -12.11 20.31 -11.40
N ALA A 359 -13.41 20.58 -11.51
CA ALA A 359 -14.23 20.99 -10.38
C ALA A 359 -14.35 19.85 -9.34
N ASP A 360 -14.45 20.21 -8.05
CA ASP A 360 -14.76 19.28 -6.96
C ASP A 360 -16.25 18.88 -7.00
N HIS A 361 -16.72 18.39 -8.15
CA HIS A 361 -18.11 18.04 -8.39
C HIS A 361 -18.21 16.83 -9.33
N PRO A 362 -19.09 15.85 -9.06
CA PRO A 362 -20.03 15.79 -7.92
C PRO A 362 -19.35 15.46 -6.57
N PRO A 363 -20.08 15.54 -5.43
CA PRO A 363 -19.66 14.90 -4.19
C PRO A 363 -19.34 13.41 -4.37
N ASN A 364 -18.47 12.85 -3.53
CA ASN A 364 -18.09 11.44 -3.58
C ASN A 364 -19.31 10.51 -3.46
N ALA A 365 -20.35 10.92 -2.74
CA ALA A 365 -21.62 10.22 -2.65
C ALA A 365 -22.18 9.76 -4.01
N VAL A 366 -22.06 10.58 -5.07
CA VAL A 366 -22.56 10.21 -6.41
C VAL A 366 -21.72 9.08 -7.02
N ALA A 367 -20.40 9.12 -6.86
CA ALA A 367 -19.53 8.05 -7.33
C ALA A 367 -19.75 6.75 -6.54
N LEU A 368 -19.95 6.85 -5.22
CA LEU A 368 -20.30 5.71 -4.37
C LEU A 368 -21.64 5.09 -4.78
N GLU A 369 -22.66 5.90 -5.06
CA GLU A 369 -23.95 5.43 -5.59
C GLU A 369 -23.77 4.70 -6.93
N GLU A 370 -23.03 5.28 -7.89
CA GLU A 370 -22.74 4.65 -9.19
C GLU A 370 -22.02 3.30 -9.04
N LEU A 371 -21.05 3.20 -8.12
CA LEU A 371 -20.30 1.97 -7.84
C LEU A 371 -21.19 0.90 -7.19
N ARG A 372 -22.06 1.29 -6.26
CA ARG A 372 -23.03 0.38 -5.62
C ARG A 372 -24.05 -0.14 -6.63
N GLU A 373 -24.53 0.71 -7.53
CA GLU A 373 -25.39 0.29 -8.65
C GLU A 373 -24.66 -0.64 -9.63
N ALA A 374 -23.33 -0.64 -9.65
CA ALA A 374 -22.51 -1.59 -10.38
C ALA A 374 -22.17 -2.84 -9.54
N GLY A 375 -22.76 -3.02 -8.36
CA GLY A 375 -22.57 -4.20 -7.51
C GLY A 375 -21.27 -4.19 -6.70
N ALA A 376 -20.55 -3.06 -6.65
CA ALA A 376 -19.31 -2.98 -5.88
C ALA A 376 -19.57 -2.89 -4.37
N VAL A 377 -18.67 -3.47 -3.59
CA VAL A 377 -18.45 -3.05 -2.20
C VAL A 377 -17.74 -1.71 -2.24
N THR A 378 -18.25 -0.74 -1.48
CA THR A 378 -17.72 0.63 -1.47
C THR A 378 -17.07 1.00 -0.15
N GLY A 379 -16.02 1.80 -0.21
CA GLY A 379 -15.32 2.28 0.98
C GLY A 379 -14.42 3.47 0.70
N TYR A 380 -13.55 3.80 1.65
CA TYR A 380 -12.50 4.80 1.49
C TYR A 380 -11.12 4.18 1.68
N GLY A 381 -10.22 4.49 0.75
CA GLY A 381 -8.81 4.06 0.75
C GLY A 381 -7.93 5.05 1.50
N HIS A 382 -6.86 4.54 2.12
CA HIS A 382 -5.79 5.29 2.82
C HIS A 382 -6.22 6.61 3.49
N PRO A 383 -7.19 6.55 4.43
CA PRO A 383 -8.11 7.66 4.67
C PRO A 383 -7.52 8.88 5.39
N PHE A 384 -6.57 8.67 6.29
CA PHE A 384 -6.04 9.72 7.15
C PHE A 384 -4.52 9.58 7.36
N HIS A 385 -3.84 10.71 7.51
CA HIS A 385 -2.37 10.76 7.48
C HIS A 385 -1.72 11.04 8.84
N THR A 386 -2.39 11.81 9.70
CA THR A 386 -1.79 12.33 10.94
C THR A 386 -2.68 12.05 12.14
N THR A 387 -2.14 11.35 13.14
CA THR A 387 -2.83 11.11 14.40
C THR A 387 -2.96 12.40 15.20
N GLY A 388 -4.17 12.71 15.68
CA GLY A 388 -4.49 13.94 16.41
C GLY A 388 -4.80 15.15 15.52
N ASP A 389 -4.64 15.03 14.20
CA ASP A 389 -5.13 15.97 13.21
C ASP A 389 -5.65 15.21 11.98
N GLU A 390 -6.64 14.34 12.22
CA GLU A 390 -7.18 13.46 11.19
C GLU A 390 -7.89 14.24 10.07
N PHE A 391 -8.43 15.42 10.40
CA PHE A 391 -9.07 16.28 9.40
C PHE A 391 -8.02 16.89 8.44
N GLY A 392 -6.90 17.37 8.98
CA GLY A 392 -5.82 18.03 8.25
C GLY A 392 -6.24 19.31 7.51
N ASP A 393 -5.26 20.08 7.05
CA ASP A 393 -5.50 21.31 6.29
C ASP A 393 -5.32 21.10 4.79
N GLY A 394 -5.88 22.00 3.98
CA GLY A 394 -5.62 22.05 2.55
C GLY A 394 -6.15 20.85 1.75
N ARG A 395 -5.65 20.74 0.51
CA ARG A 395 -5.84 19.57 -0.36
C ARG A 395 -4.77 18.52 -0.04
N ASN A 396 -5.17 17.54 0.75
CA ASN A 396 -4.27 16.49 1.24
C ASN A 396 -4.80 15.07 0.96
N CYS A 397 -5.86 14.92 0.16
CA CYS A 397 -6.50 13.64 -0.15
C CYS A 397 -7.09 12.87 1.05
N ALA A 398 -7.17 13.47 2.25
CA ALA A 398 -7.81 12.84 3.39
C ALA A 398 -9.30 12.58 3.11
N SER A 399 -9.82 11.46 3.61
CA SER A 399 -11.19 10.98 3.41
C SER A 399 -12.20 11.74 4.25
N ARG A 400 -12.32 13.03 4.01
CA ARG A 400 -13.14 13.92 4.84
C ARG A 400 -14.64 13.73 4.65
N GLU A 401 -15.07 13.35 3.45
CA GLU A 401 -16.49 13.18 3.15
C GLU A 401 -17.09 11.86 3.69
N ILE A 402 -16.24 10.94 4.17
CA ILE A 402 -16.69 9.66 4.76
C ILE A 402 -17.71 9.82 5.88
N VAL A 403 -17.63 10.89 6.68
CA VAL A 403 -18.57 11.13 7.79
C VAL A 403 -19.99 11.36 7.27
N ALA A 404 -20.13 11.99 6.09
CA ALA A 404 -21.41 12.15 5.42
C ALA A 404 -21.86 10.83 4.79
N ASP A 405 -20.97 10.17 4.04
CA ASP A 405 -21.31 8.95 3.30
C ASP A 405 -21.66 7.77 4.21
N ALA A 406 -21.01 7.66 5.38
CA ALA A 406 -21.30 6.65 6.39
C ALA A 406 -22.68 6.85 7.02
N ALA A 407 -23.09 8.11 7.29
CA ALA A 407 -24.44 8.40 7.77
C ALA A 407 -25.51 7.99 6.76
N LEU A 408 -25.22 8.15 5.47
CA LEU A 408 -26.14 7.85 4.37
C LEU A 408 -26.13 6.37 3.96
N GLY A 409 -25.26 5.54 4.55
CA GLY A 409 -25.15 4.11 4.22
C GLY A 409 -24.55 3.83 2.84
N LEU A 410 -23.69 4.73 2.35
CA LEU A 410 -23.04 4.63 1.03
C LEU A 410 -21.67 3.93 1.09
N VAL A 411 -21.15 3.66 2.28
CA VAL A 411 -19.89 2.96 2.49
C VAL A 411 -20.10 1.71 3.32
N ASP A 412 -19.49 0.62 2.89
CA ASP A 412 -19.55 -0.70 3.53
C ASP A 412 -18.31 -0.93 4.41
N CYS A 413 -17.15 -0.36 4.03
CA CYS A 413 -15.89 -0.55 4.74
C CYS A 413 -14.98 0.67 4.75
N LEU A 414 -13.98 0.63 5.64
CA LEU A 414 -12.90 1.62 5.73
C LEU A 414 -11.55 0.90 5.78
N ASP A 415 -10.58 1.33 4.98
CA ASP A 415 -9.21 0.82 5.05
C ASP A 415 -8.50 1.34 6.31
N VAL A 416 -8.90 0.79 7.47
CA VAL A 416 -8.26 1.07 8.77
C VAL A 416 -6.79 0.70 8.71
N LEU A 417 -6.46 -0.38 8.00
CA LEU A 417 -5.09 -0.70 7.66
C LEU A 417 -4.77 -0.17 6.27
N ASN A 418 -3.84 0.78 6.24
CA ASN A 418 -3.37 1.42 5.02
C ASN A 418 -1.88 1.76 5.18
N HIS A 419 -1.26 2.26 4.11
CA HIS A 419 0.17 2.64 4.13
C HIS A 419 0.47 3.92 4.93
N SER A 420 -0.55 4.74 5.20
CA SER A 420 -0.39 6.09 5.71
C SER A 420 -0.42 6.11 7.24
N SER A 421 -1.57 5.91 7.89
CA SER A 421 -1.68 5.86 9.35
C SER A 421 -2.87 5.00 9.80
N TYR A 422 -2.57 3.83 10.36
CA TYR A 422 -3.61 2.99 10.96
C TYR A 422 -4.10 3.58 12.30
N GLU A 423 -3.29 4.33 13.05
CA GLU A 423 -3.72 4.93 14.31
C GLU A 423 -4.76 6.03 14.10
N ALA A 424 -4.50 6.96 13.17
CA ALA A 424 -5.43 8.02 12.78
C ALA A 424 -6.74 7.42 12.26
N THR A 425 -6.62 6.43 11.37
CA THR A 425 -7.78 5.80 10.75
C THR A 425 -8.61 4.99 11.75
N ALA A 426 -7.97 4.25 12.66
CA ALA A 426 -8.68 3.51 13.71
C ALA A 426 -9.41 4.45 14.68
N ALA A 427 -8.89 5.66 14.92
CA ALA A 427 -9.58 6.66 15.76
C ALA A 427 -10.89 7.14 15.11
N VAL A 428 -10.85 7.56 13.85
CA VAL A 428 -12.05 7.98 13.10
C VAL A 428 -13.03 6.81 12.93
N TYR A 429 -12.52 5.62 12.59
CA TYR A 429 -13.34 4.42 12.48
C TYR A 429 -14.19 4.17 13.74
N ARG A 430 -13.56 4.29 14.93
CA ARG A 430 -14.26 4.12 16.22
C ARG A 430 -15.31 5.19 16.49
N HIS A 431 -15.06 6.44 16.11
CA HIS A 431 -16.08 7.50 16.17
C HIS A 431 -17.27 7.16 15.25
N LEU A 432 -17.01 6.71 14.02
CA LEU A 432 -18.08 6.37 13.07
C LEU A 432 -18.96 5.21 13.57
N ILE A 433 -18.37 4.11 14.04
CA ILE A 433 -19.16 2.98 14.56
C ILE A 433 -19.82 3.32 15.91
N GLY A 434 -19.20 4.18 16.73
CA GLY A 434 -19.77 4.68 17.98
C GLY A 434 -20.96 5.63 17.77
N ALA A 435 -20.97 6.36 16.65
CA ALA A 435 -22.11 7.15 16.18
C ALA A 435 -23.23 6.31 15.55
N GLY A 436 -23.09 4.97 15.53
CA GLY A 436 -24.09 4.04 15.04
C GLY A 436 -23.98 3.66 13.57
N ASN A 437 -22.90 4.07 12.87
CA ASN A 437 -22.66 3.61 11.50
C ASN A 437 -22.22 2.13 11.50
N ARG A 438 -22.67 1.37 10.50
CA ARG A 438 -22.31 -0.04 10.30
C ARG A 438 -21.24 -0.11 9.22
N LEU A 439 -19.98 -0.15 9.64
CA LEU A 439 -18.82 -0.20 8.75
C LEU A 439 -17.95 -1.39 9.11
N ALA A 440 -17.40 -2.04 8.10
CA ALA A 440 -16.38 -3.06 8.27
C ALA A 440 -14.97 -2.45 8.31
N VAL A 441 -14.09 -3.07 9.07
CA VAL A 441 -12.65 -2.90 8.90
C VAL A 441 -12.22 -3.56 7.59
N SER A 442 -11.42 -2.84 6.81
CA SER A 442 -10.75 -3.29 5.58
C SER A 442 -9.25 -2.96 5.59
N ALA A 443 -8.55 -3.42 4.55
CA ALA A 443 -7.18 -3.04 4.23
C ALA A 443 -6.98 -2.81 2.73
N GLY A 444 -6.20 -1.78 2.43
CA GLY A 444 -5.70 -1.47 1.10
C GLY A 444 -4.26 -1.01 1.21
N THR A 445 -3.35 -1.71 0.56
CA THR A 445 -1.91 -1.44 0.72
C THR A 445 -1.43 -0.22 -0.06
N ASP A 446 -2.16 0.17 -1.11
CA ASP A 446 -1.72 1.13 -2.11
C ASP A 446 -0.36 0.75 -2.71
N VAL A 447 -0.18 -0.56 -2.92
CA VAL A 447 0.95 -1.11 -3.66
C VAL A 447 0.81 -0.74 -5.12
N VAL A 448 1.91 -0.30 -5.72
CA VAL A 448 2.01 0.06 -7.13
C VAL A 448 3.00 -0.89 -7.80
N LEU A 449 2.48 -1.86 -8.56
CA LEU A 449 3.31 -2.87 -9.20
C LEU A 449 4.24 -2.28 -10.26
N SER A 450 4.01 -1.05 -10.74
CA SER A 450 4.93 -0.35 -11.63
C SER A 450 6.11 0.36 -10.95
N GLN A 451 6.29 0.21 -9.63
CA GLN A 451 7.37 0.84 -8.87
C GLN A 451 8.33 -0.16 -8.21
N SER A 452 9.62 -0.05 -8.46
CA SER A 452 10.62 -0.96 -7.85
C SER A 452 11.12 -0.49 -6.49
N ARG A 453 11.12 0.82 -6.23
CA ARG A 453 11.69 1.44 -5.02
C ARG A 453 10.82 2.60 -4.56
N ARG A 454 9.88 2.35 -3.63
CA ARG A 454 9.03 3.37 -3.00
C ARG A 454 8.33 2.82 -1.75
N GLY A 455 9.05 2.82 -0.61
CA GLY A 455 8.49 2.47 0.70
C GLY A 455 7.58 1.23 0.70
N THR A 456 6.40 1.37 1.30
CA THR A 456 5.35 0.33 1.29
C THR A 456 4.70 0.14 -0.08
N SER A 457 4.69 1.15 -0.96
CA SER A 457 4.08 1.05 -2.29
C SER A 457 4.85 0.14 -3.26
N SER A 458 6.16 -0.05 -3.08
CA SER A 458 6.94 -1.05 -3.85
C SER A 458 7.00 -2.42 -3.18
N SER A 459 6.34 -2.60 -2.04
CA SER A 459 6.29 -3.88 -1.33
C SER A 459 5.38 -4.90 -2.04
N PRO A 460 5.49 -6.20 -1.72
CA PRO A 460 4.59 -7.20 -2.28
C PRO A 460 3.12 -6.91 -1.93
N PRO A 461 2.16 -7.08 -2.86
CA PRO A 461 0.74 -6.90 -2.56
C PRO A 461 0.29 -7.85 -1.44
N GLY A 462 -0.64 -7.39 -0.62
CA GLY A 462 -1.13 -8.14 0.52
C GLY A 462 -0.17 -8.16 1.72
N TRP A 463 0.73 -7.17 1.85
CA TRP A 463 1.48 -6.97 3.10
C TRP A 463 0.59 -6.48 4.26
N ALA A 464 -0.51 -5.82 3.94
CA ALA A 464 -1.69 -5.72 4.79
C ALA A 464 -2.85 -6.43 4.10
N ARG A 465 -3.71 -7.10 4.88
CA ARG A 465 -4.86 -7.84 4.35
C ARG A 465 -6.10 -7.59 5.18
N VAL A 466 -7.24 -7.55 4.51
CA VAL A 466 -8.56 -7.80 5.13
C VAL A 466 -8.92 -9.27 4.95
N TYR A 467 -9.11 -9.96 6.05
CA TYR A 467 -9.69 -11.29 6.07
C TYR A 467 -11.19 -11.19 6.19
N ALA A 468 -11.92 -11.82 5.27
CA ALA A 468 -13.38 -11.89 5.30
C ALA A 468 -13.85 -13.35 5.44
N ARG A 469 -14.83 -13.60 6.32
CA ARG A 469 -15.41 -14.93 6.52
C ARG A 469 -16.52 -15.19 5.51
N VAL A 470 -16.23 -16.07 4.56
CA VAL A 470 -17.14 -16.50 3.49
C VAL A 470 -17.75 -17.85 3.85
N ASP A 471 -19.08 -17.90 3.83
CA ASP A 471 -19.83 -19.14 3.96
C ASP A 471 -19.97 -19.79 2.57
N GLY A 472 -19.12 -20.77 2.26
CA GLY A 472 -19.11 -21.48 0.98
C GLY A 472 -17.93 -21.11 0.07
N PRO A 473 -18.09 -21.20 -1.27
CA PRO A 473 -17.00 -20.94 -2.20
C PRO A 473 -16.60 -19.47 -2.23
N LEU A 474 -15.30 -19.21 -2.41
CA LEU A 474 -14.79 -17.87 -2.68
C LEU A 474 -15.25 -17.41 -4.07
N THR A 475 -16.01 -16.31 -4.09
CA THR A 475 -16.43 -15.59 -5.30
C THR A 475 -16.41 -14.09 -4.99
N ALA A 476 -16.38 -13.23 -6.02
CA ALA A 476 -16.47 -11.78 -5.79
C ALA A 476 -17.72 -11.40 -4.99
N GLY A 477 -18.87 -12.00 -5.29
CA GLY A 477 -20.12 -11.74 -4.57
C GLY A 477 -20.09 -12.20 -3.10
N SER A 478 -19.69 -13.44 -2.85
CA SER A 478 -19.65 -13.99 -1.48
C SER A 478 -18.60 -13.32 -0.59
N TYR A 479 -17.48 -12.90 -1.18
CA TYR A 479 -16.45 -12.11 -0.51
C TYR A 479 -16.93 -10.69 -0.20
N GLY A 480 -17.56 -10.03 -1.19
CA GLY A 480 -18.12 -8.70 -1.01
C GLY A 480 -19.23 -8.66 0.05
N GLU A 481 -20.12 -9.65 0.06
CA GLU A 481 -21.15 -9.80 1.09
C GLU A 481 -20.55 -9.99 2.49
N ALA A 482 -19.44 -10.73 2.61
CA ALA A 482 -18.75 -10.90 3.88
C ALA A 482 -18.17 -9.58 4.41
N ILE A 483 -17.59 -8.76 3.53
CA ILE A 483 -17.12 -7.41 3.88
C ILE A 483 -18.31 -6.53 4.27
N ALA A 484 -19.34 -6.42 3.44
CA ALA A 484 -20.50 -5.57 3.72
C ALA A 484 -21.25 -5.97 5.01
N SER A 485 -21.18 -7.23 5.39
CA SER A 485 -21.75 -7.73 6.65
C SER A 485 -20.82 -7.55 7.87
N GLY A 486 -19.64 -6.94 7.72
CA GLY A 486 -18.68 -6.74 8.80
C GLY A 486 -18.02 -8.02 9.31
N ARG A 487 -18.07 -9.14 8.56
CA ARG A 487 -17.43 -10.41 8.95
C ARG A 487 -15.94 -10.38 8.65
N THR A 488 -15.25 -9.35 9.15
CA THR A 488 -13.87 -9.07 8.79
C THR A 488 -12.97 -8.79 9.99
N PHE A 489 -11.67 -8.98 9.77
CA PHE A 489 -10.62 -8.26 10.46
C PHE A 489 -9.54 -7.89 9.45
N ALA A 490 -8.72 -6.90 9.75
CA ALA A 490 -7.56 -6.59 8.92
C ALA A 490 -6.27 -6.59 9.74
N THR A 491 -5.16 -6.94 9.09
CA THR A 491 -3.86 -7.16 9.73
C THR A 491 -2.66 -6.81 8.83
N THR A 492 -1.54 -6.40 9.42
CA THR A 492 -0.22 -6.27 8.76
C THR A 492 0.66 -7.51 8.89
N GLY A 493 0.13 -8.62 9.42
CA GLY A 493 0.89 -9.83 9.70
C GLY A 493 0.15 -10.81 10.63
N PRO A 494 -0.18 -10.43 11.88
CA PRO A 494 -0.70 -11.37 12.84
C PRO A 494 -2.14 -11.79 12.54
N TRP A 495 -2.44 -13.07 12.74
CA TRP A 495 -3.81 -13.56 12.77
C TRP A 495 -4.53 -12.98 13.99
N LEU A 496 -5.81 -12.62 13.84
CA LEU A 496 -6.65 -12.10 14.91
C LEU A 496 -8.04 -12.71 14.88
N GLU A 497 -8.51 -13.21 16.02
CA GLU A 497 -9.85 -13.75 16.19
C GLU A 497 -10.55 -13.06 17.36
N LEU A 498 -11.82 -12.68 17.17
CA LEU A 498 -12.70 -12.12 18.19
C LEU A 498 -13.95 -13.00 18.34
N SER A 499 -14.29 -13.32 19.59
CA SER A 499 -15.57 -13.95 19.94
C SER A 499 -16.17 -13.28 21.17
N VAL A 500 -17.46 -12.90 21.10
CA VAL A 500 -18.26 -12.39 22.22
C VAL A 500 -19.46 -13.30 22.43
N ASN A 501 -19.46 -14.09 23.52
CA ASN A 501 -20.44 -15.15 23.76
C ASN A 501 -20.64 -16.13 22.57
N GLY A 502 -19.60 -16.31 21.75
CA GLY A 502 -19.64 -17.15 20.54
C GLY A 502 -20.01 -16.41 19.25
N CYS A 503 -20.43 -15.15 19.33
CA CYS A 503 -20.64 -14.28 18.16
C CYS A 503 -19.31 -13.69 17.69
N GLY A 504 -19.08 -13.66 16.37
CA GLY A 504 -17.91 -13.07 15.73
C GLY A 504 -18.19 -11.70 15.09
N PRO A 505 -17.17 -11.06 14.50
CA PRO A 505 -17.29 -9.76 13.85
C PRO A 505 -18.47 -9.67 12.86
N GLY A 506 -19.16 -8.53 12.86
CA GLY A 506 -20.35 -8.27 12.05
C GLY A 506 -21.66 -8.68 12.72
N GLU A 507 -21.61 -9.58 13.70
CA GLU A 507 -22.81 -10.04 14.41
C GLU A 507 -23.27 -9.04 15.49
N THR A 508 -24.54 -9.13 15.86
CA THR A 508 -25.16 -8.32 16.91
C THR A 508 -25.78 -9.22 17.98
N LEU A 509 -25.50 -8.93 19.25
CA LEU A 509 -26.04 -9.63 20.41
C LEU A 509 -27.00 -8.72 21.17
N GLY A 510 -28.24 -9.18 21.34
CA GLY A 510 -29.24 -8.48 22.17
C GLY A 510 -29.13 -8.88 23.64
N LEU A 511 -29.07 -7.89 24.52
CA LEU A 511 -28.85 -8.06 25.96
C LEU A 511 -29.86 -7.27 26.80
N GLY A 512 -30.12 -7.74 28.01
CA GLY A 512 -30.71 -6.97 29.08
C GLY A 512 -29.67 -6.06 29.77
N PRO A 513 -30.09 -4.94 30.39
CA PRO A 513 -29.18 -4.08 31.14
C PRO A 513 -28.49 -4.82 32.29
N GLY A 514 -27.16 -4.69 32.36
CA GLY A 514 -26.33 -5.31 33.40
C GLY A 514 -25.96 -6.77 33.12
N GLU A 515 -26.32 -7.32 31.97
CA GLU A 515 -25.88 -8.66 31.58
C GLU A 515 -24.36 -8.74 31.39
N ARG A 516 -23.82 -9.94 31.61
CA ARG A 516 -22.38 -10.20 31.49
C ARG A 516 -22.08 -10.94 30.21
N VAL A 517 -21.15 -10.40 29.42
CA VAL A 517 -20.66 -11.05 28.20
C VAL A 517 -19.23 -11.52 28.39
N ARG A 518 -18.92 -12.71 27.88
CA ARG A 518 -17.56 -13.25 27.83
C ARG A 518 -16.95 -12.87 26.48
N VAL A 519 -15.81 -12.19 26.53
CA VAL A 519 -15.02 -11.83 25.35
C VAL A 519 -13.74 -12.66 25.32
N GLU A 520 -13.41 -13.19 24.14
CA GLU A 520 -12.19 -13.92 23.87
C GLU A 520 -11.52 -13.33 22.61
N VAL A 521 -10.25 -12.98 22.73
CA VAL A 521 -9.40 -12.53 21.63
C VAL A 521 -8.19 -13.46 21.53
N ARG A 522 -7.93 -13.97 20.33
CA ARG A 522 -6.77 -14.83 20.05
C ARG A 522 -5.92 -14.22 18.96
N SER A 523 -4.61 -14.42 19.06
CA SER A 523 -3.68 -14.08 17.98
C SER A 523 -2.68 -15.18 17.70
N ILE A 524 -2.20 -15.21 16.45
CA ILE A 524 -1.07 -16.03 16.01
C ILE A 524 -0.11 -15.09 15.29
N GLY A 525 1.18 -15.18 15.63
CA GLY A 525 2.23 -14.35 15.04
C GLY A 525 3.27 -13.98 16.11
N PRO A 526 4.57 -14.27 15.91
CA PRO A 526 5.61 -13.88 16.86
C PRO A 526 5.77 -12.37 17.04
N GLU A 527 5.19 -11.58 16.13
CA GLU A 527 5.28 -10.12 16.08
C GLU A 527 4.32 -9.37 17.02
N VAL A 528 3.43 -10.07 17.72
CA VAL A 528 2.43 -9.45 18.62
C VAL A 528 3.01 -9.24 20.02
N ASP A 529 2.99 -7.99 20.49
CA ASP A 529 3.42 -7.64 21.84
C ASP A 529 2.24 -7.57 22.84
N GLN A 530 1.07 -7.11 22.38
CA GLN A 530 -0.11 -6.90 23.23
C GLN A 530 -1.42 -7.12 22.47
N LEU A 531 -2.41 -7.68 23.18
CA LEU A 531 -3.80 -7.76 22.74
C LEU A 531 -4.67 -6.77 23.51
N GLU A 532 -5.71 -6.28 22.84
CA GLU A 532 -6.68 -5.38 23.41
C GLU A 532 -8.11 -5.79 23.05
N ILE A 533 -8.99 -5.73 24.04
CA ILE A 533 -10.43 -5.72 23.87
C ILE A 533 -10.87 -4.28 24.07
N ARG A 534 -11.45 -3.66 23.05
CA ARG A 534 -11.97 -2.30 23.13
C ARG A 534 -13.47 -2.30 23.00
N THR A 535 -14.14 -1.66 23.95
CA THR A 535 -15.51 -1.19 23.76
C THR A 535 -15.48 0.29 23.40
N ALA A 536 -16.65 0.90 23.33
CA ALA A 536 -16.71 2.32 23.10
C ALA A 536 -16.15 3.15 24.27
N SER A 537 -16.13 2.62 25.51
CA SER A 537 -15.70 3.36 26.71
C SER A 537 -14.61 2.67 27.53
N GLU A 538 -14.30 1.40 27.25
CA GLU A 538 -13.35 0.60 28.03
C GLU A 538 -12.30 -0.04 27.13
N VAL A 539 -11.07 -0.16 27.63
CA VAL A 539 -9.99 -0.95 27.01
C VAL A 539 -9.44 -1.92 28.04
N VAL A 540 -9.47 -3.22 27.71
CA VAL A 540 -8.81 -4.27 28.47
C VAL A 540 -7.61 -4.76 27.68
N THR A 541 -6.42 -4.70 28.26
CA THR A 541 -5.18 -5.15 27.62
C THR A 541 -4.69 -6.47 28.21
N GLY A 542 -3.90 -7.21 27.44
CA GLY A 542 -3.34 -8.48 27.88
C GLY A 542 -2.23 -9.01 26.96
N PRO A 543 -1.66 -10.17 27.32
CA PRO A 543 -0.55 -10.77 26.58
C PRO A 543 -0.99 -11.29 25.19
N PRO A 544 -0.04 -11.54 24.27
CA PRO A 544 -0.32 -12.21 23.00
C PRO A 544 -0.86 -13.64 23.17
N GLY A 545 -1.42 -14.20 22.10
CA GLY A 545 -1.92 -15.57 22.05
C GLY A 545 -3.37 -15.72 22.53
N LEU A 546 -3.69 -15.25 23.75
CA LEU A 546 -5.05 -15.31 24.29
C LEU A 546 -5.31 -14.26 25.36
N LEU A 547 -6.33 -13.43 25.12
CA LEU A 547 -6.90 -12.50 26.09
C LEU A 547 -8.38 -12.84 26.33
N ARG A 548 -8.78 -12.93 27.61
CA ARG A 548 -10.16 -13.17 28.04
C ARG A 548 -10.63 -12.10 29.00
N ALA A 549 -11.82 -11.58 28.78
CA ALA A 549 -12.49 -10.65 29.69
C ALA A 549 -13.95 -11.05 29.91
N THR A 550 -14.52 -10.57 31.02
CA THR A 550 -15.97 -10.59 31.22
C THR A 550 -16.43 -9.17 31.48
N LEU A 551 -17.22 -8.64 30.55
CA LEU A 551 -17.69 -7.26 30.59
C LEU A 551 -19.14 -7.25 31.10
N THR A 552 -19.48 -6.26 31.92
CA THR A 552 -20.86 -6.01 32.35
C THR A 552 -21.42 -4.90 31.47
N ILE A 553 -22.47 -5.18 30.71
CA ILE A 553 -22.97 -4.27 29.68
C ILE A 553 -24.24 -3.59 30.19
N THR A 554 -24.15 -2.29 30.43
CA THR A 554 -25.28 -1.49 30.96
C THR A 554 -25.93 -0.61 29.90
N GLU A 555 -25.21 -0.31 28.82
CA GLU A 555 -25.64 0.53 27.71
C GLU A 555 -25.21 -0.09 26.37
N PRO A 556 -25.89 0.22 25.26
CA PRO A 556 -25.50 -0.27 23.94
C PRO A 556 -24.06 0.09 23.60
N THR A 557 -23.32 -0.86 23.07
CA THR A 557 -21.89 -0.67 22.76
C THR A 557 -21.47 -1.60 21.62
N TYR A 558 -20.18 -1.59 21.30
CA TYR A 558 -19.54 -2.57 20.43
C TYR A 558 -18.33 -3.18 21.14
N VAL A 559 -17.82 -4.28 20.60
CA VAL A 559 -16.54 -4.87 20.99
C VAL A 559 -15.69 -5.06 19.75
N VAL A 560 -14.47 -4.53 19.76
CA VAL A 560 -13.44 -4.80 18.74
C VAL A 560 -12.20 -5.40 19.41
N ALA A 561 -11.50 -6.24 18.66
CA ALA A 561 -10.20 -6.76 19.03
C ALA A 561 -9.10 -5.98 18.32
N VAL A 562 -7.99 -5.73 19.02
CA VAL A 562 -6.78 -5.14 18.45
C VAL A 562 -5.57 -5.97 18.87
N ALA A 563 -4.64 -6.19 17.94
CA ALA A 563 -3.29 -6.66 18.24
C ALA A 563 -2.28 -5.59 17.84
N VAL A 564 -1.32 -5.31 18.71
CA VAL A 564 -0.26 -4.32 18.47
C VAL A 564 1.12 -4.93 18.73
N GLY A 565 2.12 -4.42 18.02
CA GLY A 565 3.53 -4.73 18.26
C GLY A 565 4.45 -3.70 17.60
N GLY A 566 5.73 -3.72 17.98
CA GLY A 566 6.75 -2.83 17.43
C GLY A 566 7.11 -3.14 15.96
N HIS A 567 8.22 -2.57 15.49
CA HIS A 567 8.78 -2.94 14.19
C HIS A 567 9.19 -4.41 14.18
N HIS A 568 8.79 -5.13 13.13
CA HIS A 568 9.10 -6.55 12.97
C HIS A 568 9.40 -6.87 11.51
N PRO A 569 10.37 -7.76 11.18
CA PRO A 569 10.68 -8.12 9.79
C PRO A 569 9.51 -8.73 8.97
N ARG A 570 8.45 -9.16 9.65
CA ARG A 570 7.21 -9.68 9.05
C ARG A 570 6.13 -8.61 8.78
N SER A 571 6.25 -7.42 9.38
CA SER A 571 5.34 -6.29 9.11
C SER A 571 6.08 -5.26 8.27
N LEU A 572 5.53 -4.94 7.10
CA LEU A 572 6.10 -3.91 6.23
C LEU A 572 5.59 -2.51 6.58
N HIS A 573 4.56 -2.42 7.44
CA HIS A 573 4.06 -1.12 7.85
C HIS A 573 5.06 -0.41 8.72
N TRP A 574 5.19 0.87 8.44
CA TRP A 574 6.26 1.70 8.94
C TRP A 574 6.10 2.02 10.42
N ALA A 575 4.87 1.95 10.95
CA ALA A 575 4.53 2.16 12.37
C ALA A 575 4.60 0.87 13.21
N GLY A 576 4.79 -0.30 12.59
CA GLY A 576 4.91 -1.58 13.29
C GLY A 576 3.80 -2.56 12.96
N VAL A 577 3.46 -3.40 13.93
CA VAL A 577 2.53 -4.52 13.79
C VAL A 577 1.16 -4.08 14.26
N TYR A 578 0.13 -4.31 13.44
CA TYR A 578 -1.24 -3.95 13.79
C TYR A 578 -2.25 -4.94 13.21
N ALA A 579 -3.28 -5.26 13.99
CA ALA A 579 -4.50 -5.89 13.49
C ALA A 579 -5.72 -5.32 14.22
N HIS A 580 -6.84 -5.21 13.51
CA HIS A 580 -8.09 -4.67 14.03
C HIS A 580 -9.28 -5.46 13.49
N SER A 581 -10.19 -5.90 14.36
CA SER A 581 -11.41 -6.59 13.93
C SER A 581 -12.52 -5.61 13.58
N SER A 582 -13.45 -6.02 12.73
CA SER A 582 -14.79 -5.44 12.73
C SER A 582 -15.48 -5.67 14.09
N PRO A 583 -16.46 -4.84 14.45
CA PRO A 583 -17.15 -4.93 15.73
C PRO A 583 -18.07 -6.15 15.83
N VAL A 584 -18.19 -6.69 17.04
CA VAL A 584 -19.43 -7.34 17.50
C VAL A 584 -20.27 -6.28 18.21
N TYR A 585 -21.50 -6.08 17.77
CA TYR A 585 -22.38 -5.08 18.36
C TYR A 585 -23.18 -5.67 19.51
N LEU A 586 -23.33 -4.90 20.59
CA LEU A 586 -24.06 -5.30 21.79
C LEU A 586 -25.22 -4.33 21.98
N ASP A 587 -26.41 -4.77 21.57
CA ASP A 587 -27.64 -4.01 21.74
C ASP A 587 -28.17 -4.24 23.16
N VAL A 588 -28.71 -3.21 23.80
CA VAL A 588 -29.25 -3.29 25.17
C VAL A 588 -30.69 -2.81 25.18
N ALA A 589 -31.59 -3.67 25.67
CA ALA A 589 -33.02 -3.37 25.76
C ALA A 589 -33.67 -2.93 24.43
N GLY A 590 -33.13 -3.40 23.30
CA GLY A 590 -33.60 -3.05 21.95
C GLY A 590 -32.99 -1.77 21.38
N GLU A 591 -32.14 -1.09 22.14
CA GLU A 591 -31.40 0.09 21.70
C GLU A 591 -30.03 -0.30 21.12
N HIS A 592 -29.60 0.46 20.11
CA HIS A 592 -28.33 0.29 19.41
C HIS A 592 -27.28 1.31 19.87
N VAL A 593 -26.01 1.07 19.53
CA VAL A 593 -24.94 2.03 19.82
C VAL A 593 -25.20 3.38 19.12
N ALA A 594 -25.26 4.44 19.90
CA ALA A 594 -25.45 5.83 19.45
C ALA A 594 -24.87 6.78 20.51
N ARG A 595 -23.53 6.88 20.56
CA ARG A 595 -22.85 7.58 21.64
C ARG A 595 -22.89 9.08 21.42
N ALA A 596 -23.34 9.81 22.44
CA ALA A 596 -23.46 11.26 22.38
C ALA A 596 -22.15 11.96 22.00
N GLU A 597 -21.01 11.49 22.50
CA GLU A 597 -19.69 12.06 22.15
C GLU A 597 -19.32 11.83 20.68
N ASP A 598 -19.60 10.65 20.15
CA ASP A 598 -19.28 10.29 18.76
C ASP A 598 -20.24 10.97 17.77
N LEU A 599 -21.51 11.12 18.14
CA LEU A 599 -22.50 11.90 17.39
C LEU A 599 -22.11 13.39 17.34
N ALA A 600 -21.70 13.95 18.48
CA ALA A 600 -21.22 15.33 18.55
C ALA A 600 -19.95 15.54 17.71
N TRP A 601 -19.03 14.56 17.74
CA TRP A 601 -17.84 14.55 16.92
C TRP A 601 -18.18 14.55 15.42
N CYS A 602 -19.10 13.68 14.98
CA CYS A 602 -19.52 13.62 13.57
C CYS A 602 -20.19 14.93 13.11
N LEU A 603 -21.03 15.54 13.95
CA LEU A 603 -21.66 16.83 13.64
C LEU A 603 -20.63 17.95 13.53
N ALA A 604 -19.66 18.02 14.45
CA ALA A 604 -18.58 19.00 14.41
C ALA A 604 -17.66 18.79 13.19
N TRP A 605 -17.45 17.54 12.78
CA TRP A 605 -16.73 17.20 11.56
C TRP A 605 -17.43 17.73 10.31
N LEU A 606 -18.75 17.53 10.19
CA LEU A 606 -19.53 18.07 9.06
C LEU A 606 -19.49 19.59 9.00
N ASP A 607 -19.45 20.27 10.15
CA ASP A 607 -19.27 21.73 10.19
C ASP A 607 -17.88 22.17 9.71
N ARG A 608 -16.80 21.44 10.07
CA ARG A 608 -15.46 21.67 9.50
C ARG A 608 -15.43 21.39 8.01
N LEU A 609 -16.05 20.29 7.54
CA LEU A 609 -16.10 19.90 6.14
C LEU A 609 -16.83 20.95 5.30
N GLU A 610 -17.97 21.46 5.77
CA GLU A 610 -18.67 22.57 5.12
C GLU A 610 -17.79 23.83 5.04
N GLY A 611 -17.10 24.18 6.14
CA GLY A 611 -16.16 25.30 6.15
C GLY A 611 -15.04 25.14 5.11
N LEU A 612 -14.43 23.96 5.05
CA LEU A 612 -13.37 23.62 4.11
C LEU A 612 -13.85 23.71 2.66
N VAL A 613 -14.97 23.08 2.33
CA VAL A 613 -15.50 23.06 0.96
C VAL A 613 -15.91 24.47 0.49
N ARG A 614 -16.41 25.32 1.39
CA ARG A 614 -16.67 26.73 1.07
C ARG A 614 -15.38 27.53 0.84
N ALA A 615 -14.32 27.23 1.57
CA ALA A 615 -13.07 27.98 1.52
C ALA A 615 -12.18 27.55 0.34
N GLU A 616 -12.11 26.24 0.09
CA GLU A 616 -11.12 25.63 -0.81
C GLU A 616 -11.73 24.89 -2.01
N GLY A 617 -13.04 24.62 -1.99
CA GLY A 617 -13.73 23.91 -3.08
C GLY A 617 -13.71 24.71 -4.38
N ARG A 618 -13.43 24.01 -5.48
CA ARG A 618 -13.42 24.54 -6.85
C ARG A 618 -14.71 24.16 -7.53
N PHE A 619 -15.50 25.18 -7.85
CA PHE A 619 -16.81 25.03 -8.48
C PHE A 619 -16.94 25.99 -9.67
N GLU A 620 -17.53 25.50 -10.74
CA GLU A 620 -17.88 26.31 -11.91
C GLU A 620 -19.14 27.14 -11.65
N HIS A 621 -20.10 26.56 -10.91
CA HIS A 621 -21.41 27.14 -10.63
C HIS A 621 -21.83 26.90 -9.19
N LYS A 622 -22.68 27.79 -8.65
CA LYS A 622 -23.12 27.74 -7.25
C LYS A 622 -23.86 26.43 -6.92
N GLU A 623 -24.61 25.90 -7.88
CA GLU A 623 -25.38 24.67 -7.77
C GLU A 623 -24.50 23.46 -7.43
N GLN A 624 -23.23 23.48 -7.87
CA GLN A 624 -22.28 22.42 -7.55
C GLN A 624 -21.92 22.43 -6.05
N LEU A 625 -21.64 23.60 -5.48
CA LEU A 625 -21.44 23.77 -4.04
C LEU A 625 -22.72 23.41 -3.27
N ASP A 626 -23.88 23.86 -3.74
CA ASP A 626 -25.16 23.57 -3.08
C ASP A 626 -25.45 22.06 -2.99
N ALA A 627 -24.99 21.26 -3.95
CA ALA A 627 -25.09 19.81 -3.90
C ALA A 627 -24.32 19.20 -2.71
N HIS A 628 -23.11 19.69 -2.43
CA HIS A 628 -22.32 19.30 -1.24
C HIS A 628 -23.03 19.68 0.05
N LEU A 629 -23.49 20.93 0.15
CA LEU A 629 -24.16 21.43 1.34
C LEU A 629 -25.46 20.66 1.64
N ALA A 630 -26.21 20.30 0.59
CA ALA A 630 -27.40 19.47 0.72
C ALA A 630 -27.08 18.04 1.20
N LEU A 631 -25.98 17.46 0.71
CA LEU A 631 -25.49 16.15 1.19
C LEU A 631 -25.16 16.22 2.69
N TYR A 632 -24.42 17.25 3.11
CA TYR A 632 -24.02 17.42 4.51
C TYR A 632 -25.21 17.63 5.43
N GLU A 633 -26.23 18.38 5.01
CA GLU A 633 -27.44 18.52 5.83
C GLU A 633 -28.21 17.20 5.99
N ARG A 634 -28.33 16.40 4.92
CA ARG A 634 -28.92 15.05 5.01
C ARG A 634 -28.16 14.17 6.01
N ALA A 635 -26.82 14.23 6.02
CA ALA A 635 -26.01 13.51 6.99
C ALA A 635 -26.23 14.03 8.44
N ARG A 636 -26.35 15.35 8.63
CA ARG A 636 -26.68 15.94 9.94
C ARG A 636 -28.04 15.49 10.45
N GLU A 637 -29.05 15.40 9.58
CA GLU A 637 -30.38 14.89 9.93
C GLU A 637 -30.32 13.45 10.48
N VAL A 638 -29.51 12.58 9.86
CA VAL A 638 -29.30 11.22 10.36
C VAL A 638 -28.68 11.21 11.75
N TYR A 639 -27.58 11.94 11.98
CA TYR A 639 -26.91 11.95 13.28
C TYR A 639 -27.76 12.59 14.38
N ARG A 640 -28.47 13.69 14.08
CA ARG A 640 -29.41 14.31 15.03
C ARG A 640 -30.56 13.37 15.38
N GLY A 641 -31.04 12.57 14.42
CA GLY A 641 -32.08 11.57 14.65
C GLY A 641 -31.66 10.44 15.60
N ARG A 642 -30.35 10.14 15.69
CA ARG A 642 -29.78 9.16 16.64
C ARG A 642 -29.49 9.74 18.03
N SER A 643 -29.56 11.05 18.20
CA SER A 643 -29.23 11.75 19.45
C SER A 643 -30.40 11.85 20.45
N ILE A 644 -31.51 11.15 20.18
CA ILE A 644 -32.81 11.31 20.87
C ILE A 644 -32.99 10.27 21.96
#